data_AF-A0A6B3NHW0-F1
#
_entry.id   AF-A0A6B3NHW0-F1
#
_cell.length_a   1.000
_cell.length_b   1.000
_cell.length_c   1.000
_cell.angle_alpha   90.00
_cell.angle_beta   90.00
_cell.angle_gamma   90.00
#
_symmetry.space_group_name_H-M   'P 1'
#
loop_
_entity.id
_entity.type
_entity.pdbx_description
1 polymer ?
#
loop_
_entity_poly.entity_id
_entity_poly.type
_entity_poly.pdbx_seq_one_letter_code
_entity_poly.pdbx_strand_id
1 'polypeptide(L)'
;MQQLSLSLNLPEPKSKTTTWLQEILASLGISRIPTWQDQFGLSISNWLREHNHSPIKTLSLFSGGGGLDIAFHDCGFEIVQMVEIQAKYVETLKKNSQPGKWLENSQPVCIDIRNFVPSSQLKVDFIIGGPPCQTFSAAGRRAAGVAGTSDARGNLFKEYIRLLKTLKPQGFLFENVYGIIGAQQGEAWQQIQAGFKEAGYTIYFRILDAADYGVPQHRERLFIVGLRTGNYLFPYPTHGPDSPGEEPFYTAGAAVVGAESKDIELGIGGKYGYLLTDIPPGLNYSFYTKEMGYPQPVFSWRSKFSDFLYKADPKMPVRTIKAKGGQYTGPFSWENRRFSVAELKRLQTIPDAYELEGNRSVCIEQIGNSVPPQLARILALSILEQVMGVKLPFVMNYLSSEKKLGFRRRKRQLTTRYAQKAKEAIALLKDSGKFTATTKTDSVTQGQVVRFLSTDFAWTEQEVSNSTKILVKYDLKPDCWRIAVSSSIQREHFIFTSPHPKSLPQNWDRDFKNSLPIQNQDKNQYVIDLCPSTGREDWGLNTKKVKLEAQELDQQVFTALWKAFEEKLVEFTHKADLVQLSGYYQYKPQITAILTFHPRLKVESFWHVIQGVVRGMGVAQQLSAQNLALLWGIEADEIFSHLQSLRRMGYEVRNHNTNSQILQGKYLIPYAFPTLTPRSVQLRKNLGDCRD
;
A
#
# COMPACT_ATOMS: atom_id res chain seq x y z
N MET A 1 9.60 34.84 8.99
CA MET A 1 9.47 36.13 9.71
C MET A 1 10.28 36.05 10.99
N GLN A 2 10.93 37.16 11.31
CA GLN A 2 12.10 37.32 12.18
C GLN A 2 11.93 36.91 13.64
N GLN A 3 13.07 36.52 14.21
CA GLN A 3 13.34 36.26 15.63
C GLN A 3 12.96 37.45 16.52
N LEU A 4 12.28 37.13 17.63
CA LEU A 4 12.44 37.85 18.89
C LEU A 4 12.85 36.79 19.92
N SER A 5 14.14 36.77 20.23
CA SER A 5 14.73 35.91 21.25
C SER A 5 14.51 36.52 22.63
N LEU A 6 13.63 35.92 23.42
CA LEU A 6 13.65 36.08 24.87
C LEU A 6 14.37 34.85 25.45
N SER A 7 15.55 35.09 26.02
CA SER A 7 16.34 34.09 26.73
C SER A 7 15.62 33.69 28.02
N LEU A 8 14.89 32.59 27.98
CA LEU A 8 14.47 31.87 29.18
C LEU A 8 15.65 31.00 29.62
N ASN A 9 16.21 31.31 30.79
CA ASN A 9 17.20 30.46 31.46
C ASN A 9 16.56 29.10 31.79
N LEU A 10 16.80 28.11 30.94
CA LEU A 10 16.41 26.73 31.18
C LEU A 10 17.52 26.04 31.98
N PRO A 11 17.23 25.40 33.12
CA PRO A 11 18.23 24.68 33.88
C PRO A 11 18.78 23.50 33.06
N GLU A 12 20.10 23.34 33.06
CA GLU A 12 20.74 22.16 32.47
C GLU A 12 20.23 20.87 33.12
N PRO A 13 19.98 19.79 32.35
CA PRO A 13 19.54 18.54 32.92
C PRO A 13 20.67 17.92 33.74
N LYS A 14 20.55 18.00 35.07
CA LYS A 14 21.36 17.19 35.99
C LYS A 14 21.07 15.70 35.72
N SER A 15 22.12 14.89 35.73
CA SER A 15 22.09 13.42 35.80
C SER A 15 21.09 12.95 36.86
N LYS A 16 19.86 12.64 36.47
CA LYS A 16 18.86 11.99 37.34
C LYS A 16 18.88 10.49 37.08
N THR A 17 18.91 9.72 38.16
CA THR A 17 18.77 8.25 38.17
C THR A 17 17.37 7.76 37.76
N THR A 18 16.40 8.67 37.68
CA THR A 18 14.99 8.40 37.36
C THR A 18 14.63 9.05 36.02
N THR A 19 14.01 8.30 35.10
CA THR A 19 13.58 8.84 33.81
C THR A 19 12.34 9.73 33.97
N TRP A 20 12.12 10.66 33.04
CA TRP A 20 10.93 11.53 33.06
C TRP A 20 9.61 10.75 33.12
N LEU A 21 9.51 9.63 32.39
CA LEU A 21 8.32 8.76 32.48
C LEU A 21 8.17 8.12 33.86
N GLN A 22 9.27 7.69 34.50
CA GLN A 22 9.21 7.11 35.85
C GLN A 22 8.69 8.14 36.87
N GLU A 23 9.08 9.42 36.76
CA GLU A 23 8.55 10.48 37.62
C GLU A 23 7.03 10.64 37.43
N ILE A 24 6.54 10.68 36.18
CA ILE A 24 5.10 10.79 35.90
C ILE A 24 4.33 9.59 36.48
N LEU A 25 4.79 8.36 36.23
CA LEU A 25 4.11 7.15 36.71
C LEU A 25 4.12 7.06 38.24
N ALA A 26 5.22 7.44 38.88
CA ALA A 26 5.33 7.46 40.33
C ALA A 26 4.37 8.48 40.96
N SER A 27 4.26 9.69 40.40
CA SER A 27 3.28 10.71 40.83
C SER A 27 1.83 10.25 40.74
N LEU A 28 1.54 9.24 39.91
CA LEU A 28 0.20 8.69 39.71
C LEU A 28 0.00 7.31 40.38
N GLY A 29 1.00 6.80 41.09
CA GLY A 29 0.95 5.49 41.75
C GLY A 29 0.87 4.30 40.77
N ILE A 30 1.36 4.45 39.54
CA ILE A 30 1.20 3.45 38.47
C ILE A 30 2.44 2.55 38.38
N SER A 31 2.20 1.25 38.35
CA SER A 31 3.23 0.25 38.06
C SER A 31 3.33 -0.05 36.57
N ARG A 32 4.53 -0.42 36.09
CA ARG A 32 4.79 -0.74 34.67
C ARG A 32 4.35 -2.17 34.29
N ILE A 33 3.05 -2.43 34.42
CA ILE A 33 2.42 -3.67 33.97
C ILE A 33 2.02 -3.58 32.49
N PRO A 34 1.74 -4.71 31.79
CA PRO A 34 1.27 -4.72 30.39
C PRO A 34 0.08 -3.82 30.03
N THR A 35 -0.70 -3.35 31.00
CA THR A 35 -1.88 -2.51 30.80
C THR A 35 -1.75 -1.16 31.52
N TRP A 36 -0.51 -0.70 31.78
CA TRP A 36 -0.26 0.54 32.52
C TRP A 36 -0.94 1.77 31.89
N GLN A 37 -1.16 1.78 30.56
CA GLN A 37 -1.85 2.88 29.87
C GLN A 37 -3.32 3.02 30.29
N ASP A 38 -3.97 1.92 30.69
CA ASP A 38 -5.35 1.97 31.19
C ASP A 38 -5.37 2.59 32.58
N GLN A 39 -4.46 2.16 33.45
CA GLN A 39 -4.25 2.77 34.76
C GLN A 39 -3.83 4.25 34.63
N PHE A 40 -3.06 4.61 33.62
CA PHE A 40 -2.68 5.98 33.33
C PHE A 40 -3.88 6.90 33.09
N GLY A 41 -4.80 6.49 32.21
CA GLY A 41 -6.03 7.25 31.97
C GLY A 41 -6.89 7.37 33.23
N LEU A 42 -7.10 6.25 33.93
CA LEU A 42 -7.91 6.21 35.15
C LEU A 42 -7.32 7.05 36.30
N SER A 43 -6.02 6.95 36.55
CA SER A 43 -5.35 7.73 37.62
C SER A 43 -5.40 9.23 37.35
N ILE A 44 -5.22 9.67 36.11
CA ILE A 44 -5.37 11.09 35.74
C ILE A 44 -6.81 11.56 35.99
N SER A 45 -7.79 10.81 35.49
CA SER A 45 -9.21 11.15 35.66
C SER A 45 -9.61 11.22 37.13
N ASN A 46 -9.14 10.27 37.95
CA ASN A 46 -9.36 10.27 39.40
C ASN A 46 -8.73 11.49 40.06
N TRP A 47 -7.46 11.75 39.77
CA TRP A 47 -6.74 12.90 40.33
C TRP A 47 -7.43 14.22 40.00
N LEU A 48 -7.89 14.41 38.75
CA LEU A 48 -8.60 15.62 38.33
C LEU A 48 -9.94 15.80 39.05
N ARG A 49 -10.68 14.71 39.29
CA ARG A 49 -11.93 14.74 40.05
C ARG A 49 -11.70 15.10 41.52
N GLU A 50 -10.67 14.55 42.15
CA GLU A 50 -10.32 14.84 43.54
C GLU A 50 -9.90 16.31 43.77
N HIS A 51 -9.38 16.97 42.74
CA HIS A 51 -8.91 18.35 42.80
C HIS A 51 -9.94 19.38 42.26
N ASN A 52 -11.19 18.96 42.02
CA ASN A 52 -12.32 19.80 41.62
C ASN A 52 -12.02 20.74 40.43
N HIS A 53 -11.30 20.25 39.42
CA HIS A 53 -11.08 21.03 38.21
C HIS A 53 -12.39 21.22 37.43
N SER A 54 -12.64 22.45 36.97
CA SER A 54 -13.80 22.74 36.14
C SER A 54 -13.70 21.97 34.80
N PRO A 55 -14.76 21.30 34.34
CA PRO A 55 -14.71 20.54 33.10
C PRO A 55 -14.50 21.46 31.89
N ILE A 56 -13.61 21.06 30.98
CA ILE A 56 -13.35 21.79 29.73
C ILE A 56 -14.26 21.22 28.64
N LYS A 57 -15.26 22.00 28.23
CA LYS A 57 -16.27 21.53 27.28
C LYS A 57 -15.67 21.37 25.90
N THR A 58 -15.70 20.16 25.39
CA THR A 58 -14.94 19.77 24.21
C THR A 58 -15.84 19.15 23.16
N LEU A 59 -15.85 19.75 21.97
CA LEU A 59 -16.54 19.20 20.81
C LEU A 59 -15.56 18.32 20.02
N SER A 60 -15.93 17.07 19.79
CA SER A 60 -15.17 16.14 18.99
C SER A 60 -15.75 16.00 17.59
N LEU A 61 -14.91 16.15 16.58
CA LEU A 61 -15.26 16.10 15.18
C LEU A 61 -14.55 14.92 14.52
N PHE A 62 -15.27 14.17 13.68
CA PHE A 62 -14.74 12.98 13.01
C PHE A 62 -14.25 11.93 14.02
N SER A 63 -15.05 11.69 15.07
CA SER A 63 -14.66 10.92 16.25
C SER A 63 -14.24 9.48 15.92
N GLY A 64 -14.74 8.91 14.82
CA GLY A 64 -14.40 7.55 14.42
C GLY A 64 -14.73 6.56 15.54
N GLY A 65 -13.78 5.68 15.85
CA GLY A 65 -13.92 4.72 16.95
C GLY A 65 -13.68 5.29 18.36
N GLY A 66 -13.36 6.59 18.50
CA GLY A 66 -13.21 7.23 19.81
C GLY A 66 -11.77 7.46 20.30
N GLY A 67 -10.74 7.17 19.49
CA GLY A 67 -9.35 7.17 19.99
C GLY A 67 -8.86 8.51 20.57
N LEU A 68 -9.25 9.62 19.95
CA LEU A 68 -8.93 10.96 20.46
C LEU A 68 -9.85 11.33 21.64
N ASP A 69 -11.11 10.91 21.59
CA ASP A 69 -12.12 11.11 22.63
C ASP A 69 -11.71 10.48 23.96
N ILE A 70 -11.29 9.21 23.94
CA ILE A 70 -10.78 8.47 25.10
C ILE A 70 -9.70 9.29 25.81
N ALA A 71 -8.73 9.78 25.05
CA ALA A 71 -7.58 10.47 25.62
C ALA A 71 -7.93 11.81 26.27
N PHE A 72 -8.81 12.58 25.63
CA PHE A 72 -9.24 13.88 26.17
C PHE A 72 -10.19 13.68 27.36
N HIS A 73 -11.11 12.72 27.30
CA HIS A 73 -11.98 12.35 28.41
C HIS A 73 -11.17 11.90 29.64
N ASP A 74 -10.17 11.04 29.44
CA ASP A 74 -9.25 10.60 30.52
C ASP A 74 -8.52 11.78 31.18
N CYS A 75 -8.30 12.88 30.44
CA CYS A 75 -7.63 14.09 30.93
C CYS A 75 -8.62 15.18 31.40
N GLY A 76 -9.86 14.82 31.72
CA GLY A 76 -10.85 15.72 32.32
C GLY A 76 -11.53 16.70 31.36
N PHE A 77 -11.38 16.50 30.05
CA PHE A 77 -12.17 17.24 29.07
C PHE A 77 -13.57 16.61 28.98
N GLU A 78 -14.61 17.43 29.13
CA GLU A 78 -16.00 17.00 29.00
C GLU A 78 -16.37 16.93 27.52
N ILE A 79 -16.47 15.73 26.94
CA ILE A 79 -16.80 15.56 25.53
C ILE A 79 -18.30 15.80 25.30
N VAL A 80 -18.67 17.07 25.08
CA VAL A 80 -20.09 17.47 25.01
C VAL A 80 -20.82 16.84 23.84
N GLN A 81 -20.16 16.68 22.68
CA GLN A 81 -20.70 16.00 21.51
C GLN A 81 -19.58 15.35 20.68
N MET A 82 -19.88 14.19 20.09
CA MET A 82 -18.99 13.44 19.18
C MET A 82 -19.66 13.31 17.81
N VAL A 83 -19.21 14.11 16.85
CA VAL A 83 -19.78 14.16 15.49
C VAL A 83 -19.11 13.11 14.60
N GLU A 84 -19.88 12.10 14.19
CA GLU A 84 -19.42 11.00 13.36
C GLU A 84 -20.49 10.61 12.33
N ILE A 85 -20.09 10.39 11.08
CA ILE A 85 -21.02 10.10 9.98
C ILE A 85 -21.32 8.60 9.84
N GLN A 86 -20.40 7.75 10.27
CA GLN A 86 -20.51 6.31 10.13
C GLN A 86 -21.32 5.74 11.29
N ALA A 87 -22.59 5.39 11.03
CA ALA A 87 -23.49 4.82 12.04
C ALA A 87 -22.87 3.65 12.82
N LYS A 88 -22.13 2.77 12.14
CA LYS A 88 -21.42 1.63 12.77
C LYS A 88 -20.38 2.05 13.83
N TYR A 89 -19.74 3.21 13.68
CA TYR A 89 -18.82 3.75 14.68
C TYR A 89 -19.58 4.46 15.79
N VAL A 90 -20.67 5.13 15.44
CA VAL A 90 -21.56 5.76 16.44
C VAL A 90 -22.13 4.73 17.42
N GLU A 91 -22.43 3.50 17.00
CA GLU A 91 -22.86 2.45 17.93
C GLU A 91 -21.77 2.09 18.95
N THR A 92 -20.50 2.07 18.55
CA THR A 92 -19.36 1.93 19.47
C THR A 92 -19.32 3.09 20.46
N LEU A 93 -19.44 4.33 19.97
CA LEU A 93 -19.42 5.53 20.81
C LEU A 93 -20.59 5.54 21.81
N LYS A 94 -21.82 5.23 21.35
CA LYS A 94 -23.02 5.15 22.21
C LYS A 94 -22.86 4.13 23.32
N LYS A 95 -22.36 2.94 22.99
CA LYS A 95 -22.12 1.89 23.99
C LYS A 95 -21.16 2.34 25.07
N ASN A 96 -20.07 3.01 24.69
CA ASN A 96 -19.08 3.49 25.64
C ASN A 96 -19.49 4.80 26.35
N SER A 97 -20.58 5.45 25.94
CA SER A 97 -21.09 6.68 26.56
C SER A 97 -22.13 6.43 27.66
N GLN A 98 -22.54 5.18 27.88
CA GLN A 98 -23.51 4.81 28.91
C GLN A 98 -22.93 5.00 30.33
N PRO A 99 -23.78 5.11 31.36
CA PRO A 99 -23.33 5.20 32.74
C PRO A 99 -22.37 4.06 33.13
N GLY A 100 -21.28 4.40 33.82
CA GLY A 100 -20.22 3.45 34.20
C GLY A 100 -19.35 2.92 33.05
N LYS A 101 -19.48 3.45 31.83
CA LYS A 101 -18.61 3.12 30.69
C LYS A 101 -17.55 4.20 30.47
N TRP A 102 -16.57 3.89 29.63
CA TRP A 102 -15.34 4.69 29.53
C TRP A 102 -15.56 6.15 29.15
N LEU A 103 -16.48 6.43 28.22
CA LEU A 103 -16.83 7.77 27.74
C LEU A 103 -18.12 8.29 28.39
N GLU A 104 -18.42 7.88 29.61
CA GLU A 104 -19.62 8.31 30.35
C GLU A 104 -19.85 9.84 30.22
N ASN A 105 -21.11 10.21 30.07
CA ASN A 105 -21.62 11.58 29.85
C ASN A 105 -21.31 12.19 28.47
N SER A 106 -20.61 11.49 27.59
CA SER A 106 -20.39 11.96 26.22
C SER A 106 -21.62 11.74 25.32
N GLN A 107 -21.82 12.58 24.30
CA GLN A 107 -23.01 12.50 23.43
C GLN A 107 -22.64 12.24 21.95
N PRO A 108 -22.72 10.99 21.47
CA PRO A 108 -22.54 10.68 20.04
C PRO A 108 -23.67 11.25 19.17
N VAL A 109 -23.30 11.90 18.06
CA VAL A 109 -24.22 12.45 17.06
C VAL A 109 -23.90 11.85 15.69
N CYS A 110 -24.81 11.01 15.18
CA CYS A 110 -24.69 10.40 13.85
C CYS A 110 -25.11 11.40 12.77
N ILE A 111 -24.16 12.16 12.23
CA ILE A 111 -24.46 13.20 11.24
C ILE A 111 -23.24 13.50 10.35
N ASP A 112 -23.52 13.89 9.11
CA ASP A 112 -22.51 14.55 8.30
C ASP A 112 -22.19 15.94 8.87
N ILE A 113 -20.92 16.22 9.13
CA ILE A 113 -20.48 17.50 9.68
C ILE A 113 -20.96 18.72 8.87
N ARG A 114 -21.17 18.57 7.54
CA ARG A 114 -21.70 19.64 6.68
C ARG A 114 -23.11 20.06 7.08
N ASN A 115 -23.87 19.13 7.64
CA ASN A 115 -25.23 19.34 8.12
C ASN A 115 -25.28 19.58 9.63
N PHE A 116 -24.15 19.49 10.33
CA PHE A 116 -24.06 19.74 11.75
C PHE A 116 -24.05 21.24 12.03
N VAL A 117 -25.11 21.69 12.71
CA VAL A 117 -25.29 23.06 13.20
C VAL A 117 -25.35 23.00 14.73
N PRO A 118 -24.37 23.56 15.45
CA PRO A 118 -24.40 23.56 16.89
C PRO A 118 -25.56 24.42 17.41
N SER A 119 -26.21 23.96 18.48
CA SER A 119 -27.21 24.76 19.20
C SER A 119 -26.58 26.05 19.72
N SER A 120 -27.34 27.15 19.76
CA SER A 120 -26.91 28.40 20.39
C SER A 120 -26.59 28.27 21.88
N GLN A 121 -27.11 27.22 22.53
CA GLN A 121 -26.84 26.91 23.94
C GLN A 121 -25.59 26.04 24.14
N LEU A 122 -25.02 25.48 23.07
CA LEU A 122 -23.85 24.62 23.15
C LEU A 122 -22.60 25.47 23.43
N LYS A 123 -22.08 25.34 24.65
CA LYS A 123 -20.81 25.96 25.04
C LYS A 123 -19.65 25.01 24.74
N VAL A 124 -18.63 25.51 24.06
CA VAL A 124 -17.45 24.75 23.65
C VAL A 124 -16.20 25.58 23.92
N ASP A 125 -15.34 25.06 24.81
CA ASP A 125 -14.06 25.67 25.19
C ASP A 125 -12.93 25.17 24.30
N PHE A 126 -13.04 23.94 23.80
CA PHE A 126 -12.02 23.30 22.97
C PHE A 126 -12.64 22.44 21.86
N ILE A 127 -11.95 22.31 20.72
CA ILE A 127 -12.37 21.39 19.65
C ILE A 127 -11.25 20.39 19.35
N ILE A 128 -11.61 19.12 19.17
CA ILE A 128 -10.68 18.07 18.75
C ILE A 128 -11.20 17.38 17.48
N GLY A 129 -10.31 16.89 16.62
CA GLY A 129 -10.73 16.06 15.49
C GLY A 129 -9.68 15.84 14.42
N GLY A 130 -9.91 14.83 13.59
CA GLY A 130 -9.02 14.44 12.48
C GLY A 130 -9.79 14.28 11.18
N PRO A 131 -9.99 15.35 10.38
CA PRO A 131 -10.73 15.25 9.13
C PRO A 131 -10.07 14.24 8.16
N PRO A 132 -10.85 13.41 7.46
CA PRO A 132 -10.31 12.36 6.63
C PRO A 132 -9.51 12.93 5.45
N CYS A 133 -8.27 12.47 5.32
CA CYS A 133 -7.29 13.01 4.38
C CYS A 133 -6.89 11.98 3.30
N GLN A 134 -7.86 11.15 2.87
CA GLN A 134 -7.62 9.94 2.06
C GLN A 134 -6.92 10.23 0.73
N THR A 135 -7.14 11.40 0.13
CA THR A 135 -6.50 11.83 -1.12
C THR A 135 -4.98 12.04 -0.98
N PHE A 136 -4.46 12.30 0.21
CA PHE A 136 -3.07 12.73 0.43
C PHE A 136 -2.15 11.64 1.05
N SER A 137 -2.67 10.44 1.29
CA SER A 137 -1.92 9.33 1.89
C SER A 137 -0.93 8.65 0.93
N ALA A 138 0.09 7.96 1.45
CA ALA A 138 1.02 7.18 0.63
C ALA A 138 0.33 6.04 -0.13
N ALA A 139 -0.76 5.50 0.42
CA ALA A 139 -1.60 4.51 -0.26
C ALA A 139 -2.38 5.14 -1.41
N GLY A 140 -2.95 6.34 -1.20
CA GLY A 140 -3.59 7.14 -2.27
C GLY A 140 -2.63 7.45 -3.42
N ARG A 141 -1.40 7.89 -3.10
CA ARG A 141 -0.34 8.12 -4.10
C ARG A 141 -0.06 6.92 -5.00
N ARG A 142 -0.04 5.70 -4.45
CA ARG A 142 0.25 4.47 -5.22
C ARG A 142 -0.97 3.86 -5.91
N ALA A 143 -2.16 4.04 -5.35
CA ALA A 143 -3.39 3.47 -5.91
C ALA A 143 -3.93 4.27 -7.10
N ALA A 144 -3.75 5.61 -7.12
CA ALA A 144 -4.36 6.46 -8.15
C ALA A 144 -3.78 7.89 -8.29
N GLY A 145 -2.60 8.20 -7.73
CA GLY A 145 -2.16 9.59 -7.61
C GLY A 145 -2.98 10.40 -6.58
N VAL A 146 -2.51 11.60 -6.24
CA VAL A 146 -3.13 12.48 -5.22
C VAL A 146 -4.24 13.30 -5.89
N ALA A 147 -5.52 12.94 -5.70
CA ALA A 147 -6.65 13.74 -6.19
C ALA A 147 -6.75 15.13 -5.49
N GLY A 148 -6.05 15.31 -4.37
CA GLY A 148 -5.94 16.60 -3.71
C GLY A 148 -7.28 17.13 -3.16
N THR A 149 -7.53 18.41 -3.39
CA THR A 149 -8.73 19.19 -3.01
C THR A 149 -9.92 19.05 -3.97
N SER A 150 -9.77 18.30 -5.08
CA SER A 150 -10.83 18.06 -6.06
C SER A 150 -11.84 16.97 -5.64
N ASP A 151 -11.47 16.14 -4.66
CA ASP A 151 -12.39 15.21 -3.98
C ASP A 151 -13.15 15.97 -2.88
N ALA A 152 -14.48 15.81 -2.81
CA ALA A 152 -15.34 16.41 -1.79
C ALA A 152 -14.82 16.15 -0.35
N ARG A 153 -14.13 15.02 -0.13
CA ARG A 153 -13.51 14.67 1.17
C ARG A 153 -12.29 15.53 1.51
N GLY A 154 -11.56 16.04 0.51
CA GLY A 154 -10.42 16.93 0.70
C GLY A 154 -10.78 18.32 1.22
N ASN A 155 -12.07 18.70 1.19
CA ASN A 155 -12.58 19.98 1.66
C ASN A 155 -13.16 19.93 3.08
N LEU A 156 -13.21 18.77 3.75
CA LEU A 156 -13.82 18.63 5.08
C LEU A 156 -13.10 19.42 6.19
N PHE A 157 -11.84 19.81 5.99
CA PHE A 157 -11.16 20.75 6.89
C PHE A 157 -11.83 22.13 6.93
N LYS A 158 -12.54 22.54 5.86
CA LYS A 158 -13.30 23.80 5.81
C LYS A 158 -14.49 23.76 6.76
N GLU A 159 -15.11 22.59 6.97
CA GLU A 159 -16.19 22.41 7.95
C GLU A 159 -15.66 22.52 9.39
N TYR A 160 -14.45 22.01 9.64
CA TYR A 160 -13.76 22.26 10.90
C TYR A 160 -13.57 23.77 11.13
N ILE A 161 -13.10 24.50 10.12
CA ILE A 161 -12.94 25.97 10.18
C ILE A 161 -14.28 26.70 10.36
N ARG A 162 -15.36 26.26 9.70
CA ARG A 162 -16.71 26.82 9.87
C ARG A 162 -17.15 26.75 11.32
N LEU A 163 -16.94 25.60 11.98
CA LEU A 163 -17.28 25.42 13.39
C LEU A 163 -16.38 26.26 14.31
N LEU A 164 -15.08 26.42 14.00
CA LEU A 164 -14.21 27.35 14.72
C LEU A 164 -14.72 28.80 14.65
N LYS A 165 -15.12 29.27 13.46
CA LYS A 165 -15.68 30.63 13.28
C LYS A 165 -16.99 30.84 14.04
N THR A 166 -17.79 29.78 14.17
CA THR A 166 -19.10 29.81 14.83
C THR A 166 -18.98 29.75 16.35
N LEU A 167 -18.25 28.76 16.87
CA LEU A 167 -18.15 28.46 18.30
C LEU A 167 -17.04 29.25 19.00
N LYS A 168 -16.01 29.67 18.25
CA LYS A 168 -14.86 30.45 18.73
C LYS A 168 -14.22 29.91 20.02
N PRO A 169 -13.95 28.59 20.13
CA PRO A 169 -13.31 27.99 21.30
C PRO A 169 -11.96 28.64 21.63
N GLN A 170 -11.46 28.48 22.85
CA GLN A 170 -10.13 29.00 23.23
C GLN A 170 -9.02 28.42 22.36
N GLY A 171 -9.15 27.14 22.01
CA GLY A 171 -8.23 26.46 21.12
C GLY A 171 -8.80 25.21 20.49
N PHE A 172 -7.97 24.54 19.70
CA PHE A 172 -8.31 23.26 19.09
C PHE A 172 -7.09 22.36 18.90
N LEU A 173 -7.34 21.06 18.78
CA LEU A 173 -6.37 20.08 18.30
C LEU A 173 -6.89 19.44 17.00
N PHE A 174 -6.07 19.54 15.96
CA PHE A 174 -6.31 18.95 14.66
C PHE A 174 -5.27 17.88 14.36
N GLU A 175 -5.73 16.65 14.11
CA GLU A 175 -4.88 15.53 13.72
C GLU A 175 -4.94 15.29 12.21
N ASN A 176 -3.80 14.90 11.62
CA ASN A 176 -3.80 14.42 10.25
C ASN A 176 -2.60 13.53 9.89
N VAL A 177 -2.62 12.92 8.71
CA VAL A 177 -1.47 12.24 8.12
C VAL A 177 -0.38 13.25 7.74
N TYR A 178 0.88 12.91 8.01
CA TYR A 178 2.02 13.80 7.74
C TYR A 178 2.19 14.18 6.25
N GLY A 179 1.58 13.41 5.33
CA GLY A 179 1.70 13.61 3.90
C GLY A 179 1.08 14.91 3.39
N ILE A 180 0.20 15.53 4.19
CA ILE A 180 -0.51 16.76 3.82
C ILE A 180 0.43 17.96 3.59
N ILE A 181 1.58 18.00 4.27
CA ILE A 181 2.56 19.11 4.15
C ILE A 181 3.20 19.16 2.76
N GLY A 182 3.42 18.00 2.12
CA GLY A 182 4.06 17.90 0.81
C GLY A 182 3.07 17.69 -0.35
N ALA A 183 1.78 17.67 -0.08
CA ALA A 183 0.76 17.49 -1.09
C ALA A 183 0.59 18.73 -1.98
N GLN A 184 0.30 18.54 -3.28
CA GLN A 184 0.09 19.65 -4.24
C GLN A 184 1.19 20.73 -4.16
N GLN A 185 2.46 20.30 -4.08
CA GLN A 185 3.61 21.22 -3.93
C GLN A 185 3.54 22.16 -2.71
N GLY A 186 2.73 21.83 -1.70
CA GLY A 186 2.54 22.62 -0.47
C GLY A 186 1.29 23.50 -0.45
N GLU A 187 0.51 23.55 -1.53
CA GLU A 187 -0.68 24.42 -1.63
C GLU A 187 -1.75 24.09 -0.59
N ALA A 188 -2.08 22.80 -0.43
CA ALA A 188 -3.06 22.36 0.58
C ALA A 188 -2.65 22.77 2.01
N TRP A 189 -1.35 22.72 2.31
CA TRP A 189 -0.83 23.15 3.60
C TRP A 189 -1.00 24.66 3.79
N GLN A 190 -0.66 25.47 2.77
CA GLN A 190 -0.86 26.92 2.82
C GLN A 190 -2.33 27.31 3.02
N GLN A 191 -3.27 26.62 2.35
CA GLN A 191 -4.71 26.83 2.52
C GLN A 191 -5.17 26.53 3.96
N ILE A 192 -4.66 25.47 4.57
CA ILE A 192 -4.96 25.12 5.97
C ILE A 192 -4.43 26.21 6.92
N GLN A 193 -3.19 26.66 6.72
CA GLN A 193 -2.61 27.72 7.55
C GLN A 193 -3.40 29.04 7.42
N ALA A 194 -3.76 29.42 6.19
CA ALA A 194 -4.55 30.61 5.92
C ALA A 194 -5.95 30.51 6.54
N GLY A 195 -6.62 29.37 6.38
CA GLY A 195 -7.97 29.16 6.90
C GLY A 195 -8.06 29.22 8.43
N PHE A 196 -7.08 28.65 9.15
CA PHE A 196 -7.03 28.78 10.61
C PHE A 196 -6.70 30.20 11.07
N LYS A 197 -5.80 30.90 10.36
CA LYS A 197 -5.50 32.31 10.63
C LYS A 197 -6.73 33.19 10.43
N GLU A 198 -7.48 32.97 9.35
CA GLU A 198 -8.73 33.69 9.05
C GLU A 198 -9.82 33.41 10.10
N ALA A 199 -9.83 32.21 10.68
CA ALA A 199 -10.70 31.88 11.81
C ALA A 199 -10.26 32.53 13.15
N GLY A 200 -9.12 33.23 13.17
CA GLY A 200 -8.60 33.93 14.35
C GLY A 200 -7.68 33.09 15.24
N TYR A 201 -7.03 32.06 14.70
CA TYR A 201 -6.14 31.17 15.45
C TYR A 201 -4.70 31.23 14.96
N THR A 202 -3.77 31.28 15.91
CA THR A 202 -2.35 31.01 15.68
C THR A 202 -2.11 29.52 15.86
N ILE A 203 -1.43 28.88 14.91
CA ILE A 203 -1.22 27.43 14.91
C ILE A 203 0.23 27.04 15.24
N TYR A 204 0.36 25.93 15.96
CA TYR A 204 1.61 25.28 16.33
C TYR A 204 1.52 23.83 15.86
N PHE A 205 2.54 23.31 15.17
CA PHE A 205 2.43 21.97 14.60
C PHE A 205 3.73 21.17 14.68
N ARG A 206 3.59 19.85 14.86
CA ARG A 206 4.69 18.88 14.78
C ARG A 206 4.23 17.56 14.20
N ILE A 207 5.18 16.84 13.60
CA ILE A 207 5.02 15.43 13.25
C ILE A 207 5.58 14.62 14.42
N LEU A 208 4.74 13.77 15.00
CA LEU A 208 5.08 12.91 16.14
C LEU A 208 4.96 11.44 15.72
N ASP A 209 5.83 10.59 16.24
CA ASP A 209 5.70 9.14 16.14
C ASP A 209 5.12 8.61 17.46
N ALA A 210 3.99 7.90 17.39
CA ALA A 210 3.32 7.34 18.58
C ALA A 210 4.25 6.47 19.44
N ALA A 211 5.23 5.79 18.84
CA ALA A 211 6.22 5.00 19.56
C ALA A 211 7.04 5.81 20.57
N ASP A 212 7.33 7.07 20.26
CA ASP A 212 8.07 7.99 21.12
C ASP A 212 7.23 8.41 22.37
N TYR A 213 5.95 8.02 22.45
CA TYR A 213 5.00 8.39 23.50
C TYR A 213 4.35 7.19 24.20
N GLY A 214 4.98 6.01 24.16
CA GLY A 214 4.52 4.83 24.92
C GLY A 214 3.46 3.98 24.23
N VAL A 215 3.22 4.22 22.94
CA VAL A 215 2.39 3.36 22.10
C VAL A 215 3.30 2.29 21.47
N PRO A 216 2.96 0.99 21.51
CA PRO A 216 3.79 -0.07 20.94
C PRO A 216 3.64 -0.16 19.41
N GLN A 217 3.57 1.00 18.74
CA GLN A 217 3.38 1.14 17.31
C GLN A 217 4.11 2.38 16.77
N HIS A 218 4.87 2.20 15.69
CA HIS A 218 5.35 3.32 14.87
C HIS A 218 4.20 3.88 14.03
N ARG A 219 3.75 5.09 14.35
CA ARG A 219 2.66 5.81 13.66
C ARG A 219 2.93 7.31 13.66
N GLU A 220 3.47 7.76 12.54
CA GLU A 220 3.73 9.18 12.28
C GLU A 220 2.42 9.92 11.95
N ARG A 221 2.13 10.99 12.70
CA ARG A 221 1.00 11.90 12.48
C ARG A 221 1.39 13.36 12.68
N LEU A 222 0.74 14.22 11.90
CA LEU A 222 0.80 15.66 12.06
C LEU A 222 -0.25 16.05 13.11
N PHE A 223 0.19 16.76 14.13
CA PHE A 223 -0.68 17.41 15.10
C PHE A 223 -0.53 18.91 14.96
N ILE A 224 -1.66 19.60 14.98
CA ILE A 224 -1.75 21.06 14.96
C ILE A 224 -2.56 21.47 16.19
N VAL A 225 -1.99 22.31 17.04
CA VAL A 225 -2.69 22.98 18.12
C VAL A 225 -2.89 24.43 17.69
N GLY A 226 -4.14 24.88 17.62
CA GLY A 226 -4.47 26.27 17.30
C GLY A 226 -5.02 26.98 18.52
N LEU A 227 -4.52 28.18 18.80
CA LEU A 227 -4.94 29.02 19.94
C LEU A 227 -5.37 30.40 19.47
N ARG A 228 -6.41 30.97 20.09
CA ARG A 228 -6.77 32.38 19.86
C ARG A 228 -5.73 33.34 20.43
N THR A 229 -5.17 32.98 21.59
CA THR A 229 -4.17 33.76 22.31
C THR A 229 -3.13 32.84 22.96
N GLY A 230 -1.90 33.33 23.08
CA GLY A 230 -0.82 32.59 23.74
C GLY A 230 0.03 31.73 22.80
N ASN A 231 0.97 31.00 23.40
CA ASN A 231 1.93 30.14 22.73
C ASN A 231 1.78 28.69 23.20
N TYR A 232 2.16 27.75 22.35
CA TYR A 232 2.11 26.33 22.69
C TYR A 232 3.38 25.60 22.25
N LEU A 233 3.93 24.79 23.16
CA LEU A 233 5.03 23.88 22.88
C LEU A 233 4.56 22.43 23.01
N PHE A 234 5.01 21.59 22.08
CA PHE A 234 4.70 20.15 22.12
C PHE A 234 5.54 19.46 23.21
N PRO A 235 4.99 18.43 23.88
CA PRO A 235 5.71 17.69 24.90
C PRO A 235 6.88 16.88 24.31
N TYR A 236 7.95 16.71 25.09
CA TYR A 236 9.04 15.80 24.77
C TYR A 236 8.51 14.36 24.58
N PRO A 237 9.22 13.51 23.82
CA PRO A 237 9.05 12.07 23.87
C PRO A 237 9.20 11.51 25.28
N THR A 238 8.29 10.61 25.68
CA THR A 238 8.40 9.85 26.93
C THR A 238 9.21 8.57 26.76
N HIS A 239 9.34 8.09 25.52
CA HIS A 239 10.06 6.88 25.15
C HIS A 239 10.99 7.14 23.96
N GLY A 240 11.91 6.22 23.75
CA GLY A 240 12.87 6.20 22.66
C GLY A 240 14.06 7.14 22.84
N PRO A 241 14.98 7.15 21.86
CA PRO A 241 16.25 7.89 21.96
C PRO A 241 16.11 9.43 21.97
N ASP A 242 14.92 9.97 21.69
CA ASP A 242 14.67 11.41 21.77
C ASP A 242 14.08 11.84 23.11
N SER A 243 13.81 10.89 24.03
CA SER A 243 13.31 11.19 25.37
C SER A 243 14.46 11.67 26.29
N PRO A 244 14.21 12.58 27.26
CA PRO A 244 15.23 13.11 28.16
C PRO A 244 16.01 12.10 29.01
N GLY A 245 15.63 10.82 29.01
CA GLY A 245 16.33 9.73 29.70
C GLY A 245 16.48 8.46 28.85
N GLU A 246 16.34 8.57 27.52
CA GLU A 246 16.43 7.44 26.57
C GLU A 246 15.62 6.20 26.98
N GLU A 247 14.44 6.42 27.57
CA GLU A 247 13.55 5.37 28.03
C GLU A 247 13.28 4.37 26.88
N PRO A 248 13.44 3.05 27.08
CA PRO A 248 13.22 2.07 26.01
C PRO A 248 11.80 2.14 25.44
N PHE A 249 11.63 1.80 24.16
CA PHE A 249 10.31 1.72 23.56
C PHE A 249 9.42 0.68 24.26
N TYR A 250 8.13 1.00 24.41
CA TYR A 250 7.15 0.02 24.81
C TYR A 250 6.92 -1.00 23.67
N THR A 251 7.12 -2.28 23.96
CA THR A 251 7.23 -3.31 22.92
C THR A 251 5.89 -3.95 22.61
N ALA A 252 5.74 -4.48 21.38
CA ALA A 252 4.57 -5.22 20.98
C ALA A 252 4.34 -6.46 21.86
N GLY A 253 5.41 -7.16 22.23
CA GLY A 253 5.37 -8.31 23.12
C GLY A 253 4.81 -7.97 24.49
N ALA A 254 5.28 -6.88 25.11
CA ALA A 254 4.80 -6.43 26.41
C ALA A 254 3.32 -6.02 26.35
N ALA A 255 2.88 -5.36 25.28
CA ALA A 255 1.52 -4.87 25.13
C ALA A 255 0.46 -5.97 25.08
N VAL A 256 0.76 -7.09 24.42
CA VAL A 256 -0.26 -8.13 24.17
C VAL A 256 -0.34 -9.18 25.27
N VAL A 257 0.51 -9.12 26.30
CA VAL A 257 0.53 -10.12 27.40
C VAL A 257 -0.82 -10.17 28.11
N GLY A 258 -1.49 -11.32 28.06
CA GLY A 258 -2.79 -11.53 28.72
C GLY A 258 -3.96 -10.87 28.00
N ALA A 259 -3.82 -10.50 26.72
CA ALA A 259 -4.95 -10.05 25.91
C ALA A 259 -5.86 -11.23 25.53
N GLU A 260 -7.16 -10.98 25.41
CA GLU A 260 -8.10 -12.01 24.99
C GLU A 260 -7.78 -12.55 23.58
N SER A 261 -7.93 -13.85 23.41
CA SER A 261 -7.51 -14.59 22.22
C SER A 261 -8.68 -15.27 21.47
N LYS A 262 -9.91 -14.76 21.66
CA LYS A 262 -11.15 -15.40 21.20
C LYS A 262 -11.31 -15.47 19.67
N ASP A 263 -10.74 -14.51 18.93
CA ASP A 263 -10.85 -14.42 17.46
C ASP A 263 -9.54 -14.76 16.71
N ILE A 264 -8.70 -15.61 17.30
CA ILE A 264 -7.46 -16.05 16.65
C ILE A 264 -7.75 -17.05 15.53
N GLU A 265 -7.38 -16.67 14.30
CA GLU A 265 -7.23 -17.60 13.18
C GLU A 265 -5.77 -18.06 13.09
N LEU A 266 -5.55 -19.38 13.07
CA LEU A 266 -4.22 -19.96 12.90
C LEU A 266 -3.75 -19.87 11.44
N GLY A 267 -2.53 -19.39 11.26
CA GLY A 267 -1.88 -19.31 9.96
C GLY A 267 -2.49 -18.26 9.02
N ILE A 268 -2.01 -18.26 7.78
CA ILE A 268 -2.58 -17.48 6.68
C ILE A 268 -2.68 -18.41 5.48
N GLY A 269 -3.88 -18.55 4.92
CA GLY A 269 -4.08 -19.31 3.69
C GLY A 269 -3.65 -18.57 2.41
N GLY A 270 -3.99 -19.15 1.27
CA GLY A 270 -3.82 -18.55 -0.06
C GLY A 270 -2.37 -18.52 -0.57
N LYS A 271 -2.18 -17.95 -1.76
CA LYS A 271 -0.94 -18.00 -2.57
C LYS A 271 0.35 -17.70 -1.81
N TYR A 272 0.35 -16.76 -0.86
CA TYR A 272 1.58 -16.32 -0.18
C TYR A 272 1.61 -16.60 1.32
N GLY A 273 0.60 -17.30 1.85
CA GLY A 273 0.46 -17.49 3.28
C GLY A 273 1.59 -18.31 3.91
N TYR A 274 2.02 -19.37 3.22
CA TYR A 274 3.13 -20.24 3.64
C TYR A 274 4.46 -19.52 3.82
N LEU A 275 4.65 -18.39 3.14
CA LEU A 275 5.87 -17.58 3.23
C LEU A 275 5.97 -16.84 4.57
N LEU A 276 4.88 -16.66 5.31
CA LEU A 276 4.95 -15.95 6.59
C LEU A 276 5.88 -16.68 7.56
N THR A 277 5.87 -18.01 7.58
CA THR A 277 6.61 -18.83 8.55
C THR A 277 8.11 -18.50 8.57
N ASP A 278 8.73 -18.29 7.41
CA ASP A 278 10.19 -18.07 7.34
C ASP A 278 10.61 -16.62 7.54
N ILE A 279 9.66 -15.68 7.40
CA ILE A 279 9.98 -14.27 7.58
C ILE A 279 10.40 -14.06 9.04
N PRO A 280 11.63 -13.61 9.34
CA PRO A 280 12.00 -13.38 10.72
C PRO A 280 11.20 -12.20 11.29
N PRO A 281 10.89 -12.18 12.60
CA PRO A 281 10.16 -11.09 13.24
C PRO A 281 10.73 -9.71 12.87
N GLY A 282 9.87 -8.72 12.62
CA GLY A 282 10.27 -7.37 12.20
C GLY A 282 10.46 -7.18 10.68
N LEU A 283 10.62 -8.26 9.92
CA LEU A 283 10.69 -8.22 8.46
C LEU A 283 9.32 -8.44 7.80
N ASN A 284 9.32 -8.36 6.47
CA ASN A 284 8.15 -8.50 5.62
C ASN A 284 8.53 -9.25 4.34
N TYR A 285 7.69 -9.21 3.31
CA TYR A 285 7.93 -9.85 2.01
C TYR A 285 9.32 -9.59 1.40
N SER A 286 9.94 -8.43 1.71
CA SER A 286 11.26 -8.10 1.21
C SER A 286 12.33 -9.12 1.60
N PHE A 287 12.10 -9.89 2.67
CA PHE A 287 12.94 -11.04 3.04
C PHE A 287 13.19 -11.99 1.86
N TYR A 288 12.22 -12.17 0.96
CA TYR A 288 12.31 -13.02 -0.23
C TYR A 288 12.77 -12.26 -1.50
N THR A 289 13.55 -11.19 -1.36
CA THR A 289 14.09 -10.41 -2.50
C THR A 289 15.58 -10.66 -2.67
N LYS A 290 16.09 -10.45 -3.89
CA LYS A 290 17.53 -10.54 -4.21
C LYS A 290 18.35 -9.57 -3.33
N GLU A 291 17.81 -8.39 -3.08
CA GLU A 291 18.42 -7.29 -2.33
C GLU A 291 18.62 -7.61 -0.85
N MET A 292 17.80 -8.51 -0.30
CA MET A 292 17.98 -9.03 1.07
C MET A 292 18.84 -10.30 1.11
N GLY A 293 19.39 -10.72 -0.03
CA GLY A 293 20.29 -11.87 -0.15
C GLY A 293 19.58 -13.23 -0.27
N TYR A 294 18.26 -13.25 -0.52
CA TYR A 294 17.51 -14.51 -0.62
C TYR A 294 17.90 -15.28 -1.89
N PRO A 295 18.25 -16.58 -1.81
CA PRO A 295 18.85 -17.30 -2.92
C PRO A 295 17.88 -17.58 -4.08
N GLN A 296 16.58 -17.71 -3.80
CA GLN A 296 15.51 -17.91 -4.79
C GLN A 296 14.44 -16.83 -4.63
N PRO A 297 14.66 -15.60 -5.14
CA PRO A 297 13.76 -14.47 -4.89
C PRO A 297 12.33 -14.73 -5.35
N VAL A 298 11.35 -14.51 -4.47
CA VAL A 298 9.90 -14.64 -4.77
C VAL A 298 9.29 -13.31 -5.18
N PHE A 299 9.87 -12.20 -4.72
CA PHE A 299 9.39 -10.85 -5.00
C PHE A 299 10.52 -9.97 -5.53
N SER A 300 10.18 -9.02 -6.41
CA SER A 300 11.11 -7.94 -6.78
C SER A 300 11.16 -6.89 -5.67
N TRP A 301 12.30 -6.19 -5.55
CA TRP A 301 12.45 -5.08 -4.61
C TRP A 301 11.35 -4.05 -4.75
N ARG A 302 10.75 -3.64 -3.62
CA ARG A 302 9.71 -2.61 -3.54
C ARG A 302 8.43 -2.92 -4.35
N SER A 303 8.25 -4.16 -4.81
CA SER A 303 7.05 -4.58 -5.58
C SER A 303 5.76 -4.63 -4.77
N LYS A 304 5.85 -4.74 -3.43
CA LYS A 304 4.70 -4.71 -2.51
C LYS A 304 4.85 -3.60 -1.46
N PHE A 305 3.75 -3.29 -0.78
CA PHE A 305 3.79 -2.38 0.37
C PHE A 305 4.56 -3.00 1.54
N SER A 306 5.12 -2.13 2.38
CA SER A 306 6.01 -2.54 3.47
C SER A 306 5.32 -3.30 4.62
N ASP A 307 4.00 -3.39 4.59
CA ASP A 307 3.14 -4.15 5.49
C ASP A 307 2.69 -5.50 4.89
N PHE A 308 3.02 -5.78 3.62
CA PHE A 308 2.72 -7.06 2.99
C PHE A 308 3.58 -8.17 3.61
N LEU A 309 2.94 -9.19 4.18
CA LEU A 309 3.56 -10.25 4.98
C LEU A 309 4.43 -9.73 6.13
N TYR A 310 4.13 -8.56 6.67
CA TYR A 310 4.89 -8.00 7.79
C TYR A 310 4.65 -8.80 9.08
N LYS A 311 5.70 -9.46 9.57
CA LYS A 311 5.71 -10.17 10.86
C LYS A 311 6.19 -9.20 11.95
N ALA A 312 5.40 -9.02 13.01
CA ALA A 312 5.76 -8.18 14.14
C ALA A 312 6.98 -8.76 14.89
N ASP A 313 7.77 -7.88 15.50
CA ASP A 313 8.85 -8.26 16.41
C ASP A 313 8.39 -8.02 17.85
N PRO A 314 8.36 -9.05 18.72
CA PRO A 314 7.89 -8.88 20.10
C PRO A 314 8.75 -7.90 20.90
N LYS A 315 9.99 -7.65 20.49
CA LYS A 315 10.94 -6.76 21.18
C LYS A 315 10.88 -5.31 20.68
N MET A 316 10.01 -5.01 19.71
CA MET A 316 9.93 -3.68 19.10
C MET A 316 8.46 -3.23 18.99
N PRO A 317 8.19 -1.92 18.81
CA PRO A 317 6.90 -1.44 18.36
C PRO A 317 6.53 -2.04 16.98
N VAL A 318 5.24 -2.33 16.76
CA VAL A 318 4.76 -2.76 15.43
C VAL A 318 4.77 -1.59 14.44
N ARG A 319 4.74 -1.89 13.13
CA ARG A 319 4.39 -0.87 12.13
C ARG A 319 2.93 -0.45 12.27
N THR A 320 2.58 0.69 11.68
CA THR A 320 1.21 1.23 11.68
C THR A 320 0.15 0.18 11.33
N ILE A 321 -0.82 -0.02 12.23
CA ILE A 321 -2.03 -0.81 11.97
C ILE A 321 -2.91 -0.02 11.00
N LYS A 322 -3.28 -0.63 9.88
CA LYS A 322 -4.13 -0.01 8.86
C LYS A 322 -5.59 -0.37 9.08
N ALA A 323 -6.47 0.60 8.83
CA ALA A 323 -7.92 0.41 8.87
C ALA A 323 -8.44 -0.52 7.75
N LYS A 324 -7.75 -0.54 6.61
CA LYS A 324 -8.09 -1.39 5.46
C LYS A 324 -6.83 -2.10 4.96
N GLY A 325 -6.98 -3.39 4.66
CA GLY A 325 -5.92 -4.25 4.18
C GLY A 325 -6.46 -5.44 3.42
N GLY A 326 -5.60 -6.06 2.60
CA GLY A 326 -5.89 -7.35 1.98
C GLY A 326 -5.45 -8.52 2.86
N GLN A 327 -5.68 -9.74 2.39
CA GLN A 327 -5.32 -10.99 3.10
C GLN A 327 -3.88 -11.01 3.63
N TYR A 328 -2.92 -10.45 2.90
CA TYR A 328 -1.51 -10.44 3.28
C TYR A 328 -1.05 -9.16 3.97
N THR A 329 -1.98 -8.28 4.38
CA THR A 329 -1.63 -7.05 5.10
C THR A 329 -1.44 -7.36 6.58
N GLY A 330 -0.23 -7.11 7.08
CA GLY A 330 0.10 -7.22 8.51
C GLY A 330 -0.36 -5.99 9.31
N PRO A 331 0.05 -5.90 10.59
CA PRO A 331 0.99 -6.80 11.26
C PRO A 331 0.44 -8.20 11.52
N PHE A 332 1.28 -9.20 11.34
CA PHE A 332 1.06 -10.57 11.80
C PHE A 332 1.84 -10.81 13.09
N SER A 333 1.31 -11.63 14.00
CA SER A 333 2.01 -12.03 15.21
C SER A 333 3.28 -12.81 14.86
N TRP A 334 4.28 -12.74 15.73
CA TRP A 334 5.49 -13.57 15.65
C TRP A 334 5.17 -15.07 15.70
N GLU A 335 3.96 -15.45 16.12
CA GLU A 335 3.40 -16.81 16.08
C GLU A 335 2.80 -17.21 14.71
N ASN A 336 3.07 -16.45 13.64
CA ASN A 336 2.61 -16.73 12.26
C ASN A 336 1.08 -16.70 12.07
N ARG A 337 0.39 -15.90 12.88
CA ARG A 337 -1.07 -15.73 12.86
C ARG A 337 -1.46 -14.26 12.79
N ARG A 338 -2.75 -13.98 12.63
CA ARG A 338 -3.27 -12.62 12.87
C ARG A 338 -3.29 -12.32 14.36
N PHE A 339 -3.13 -11.04 14.69
CA PHE A 339 -3.47 -10.56 16.03
C PHE A 339 -4.99 -10.60 16.21
N SER A 340 -5.44 -10.94 17.42
CA SER A 340 -6.83 -10.83 17.87
C SER A 340 -7.26 -9.36 17.89
N VAL A 341 -8.58 -9.08 17.94
CA VAL A 341 -9.05 -7.69 18.09
C VAL A 341 -8.55 -7.07 19.40
N ALA A 342 -8.50 -7.85 20.50
CA ALA A 342 -8.01 -7.38 21.79
C ALA A 342 -6.50 -7.06 21.75
N GLU A 343 -5.68 -7.91 21.10
CA GLU A 343 -4.26 -7.64 20.89
C GLU A 343 -4.06 -6.35 20.06
N LEU A 344 -4.85 -6.16 19.00
CA LEU A 344 -4.79 -4.94 18.17
C LEU A 344 -5.24 -3.68 18.94
N LYS A 345 -6.24 -3.78 19.82
CA LYS A 345 -6.62 -2.67 20.73
C LYS A 345 -5.45 -2.23 21.58
N ARG A 346 -4.78 -3.18 22.26
CA ARG A 346 -3.61 -2.88 23.09
C ARG A 346 -2.44 -2.32 22.29
N LEU A 347 -2.21 -2.84 21.09
CA LEU A 347 -1.18 -2.28 20.20
C LEU A 347 -1.49 -0.84 19.75
N GLN A 348 -2.76 -0.46 19.75
CA GLN A 348 -3.24 0.90 19.50
C GLN A 348 -3.42 1.71 20.79
N THR A 349 -3.18 1.13 21.98
CA THR A 349 -3.43 1.69 23.32
C THR A 349 -4.90 2.07 23.59
N ILE A 350 -5.84 1.37 22.95
CA ILE A 350 -7.27 1.46 23.28
C ILE A 350 -7.53 0.63 24.53
N PRO A 351 -8.19 1.18 25.57
CA PRO A 351 -8.40 0.48 26.83
C PRO A 351 -9.10 -0.86 26.70
N ASP A 352 -8.74 -1.83 27.53
CA ASP A 352 -9.33 -3.17 27.49
C ASP A 352 -10.84 -3.13 27.72
N ALA A 353 -11.31 -2.28 28.64
CA ALA A 353 -12.73 -2.09 28.94
C ALA A 353 -13.52 -1.30 27.86
N TYR A 354 -12.85 -0.69 26.88
CA TYR A 354 -13.52 0.03 25.80
C TYR A 354 -14.09 -0.93 24.75
N GLU A 355 -15.40 -0.96 24.57
CA GLU A 355 -16.06 -2.00 23.75
C GLU A 355 -16.20 -1.55 22.29
N LEU A 356 -15.72 -2.35 21.33
CA LEU A 356 -15.86 -2.05 19.90
C LEU A 356 -17.02 -2.86 19.29
N GLU A 357 -17.93 -2.18 18.59
CA GLU A 357 -19.07 -2.79 17.91
C GLU A 357 -18.77 -3.16 16.45
N GLY A 358 -19.40 -4.25 16.00
CA GLY A 358 -19.33 -4.76 14.63
C GLY A 358 -18.47 -6.02 14.46
N ASN A 359 -18.38 -6.51 13.23
CA ASN A 359 -17.54 -7.66 12.92
C ASN A 359 -16.05 -7.32 12.99
N ARG A 360 -15.19 -8.35 12.97
CA ARG A 360 -13.72 -8.21 13.05
C ARG A 360 -13.16 -7.15 12.09
N SER A 361 -13.65 -7.10 10.85
CA SER A 361 -13.18 -6.11 9.87
C SER A 361 -13.56 -4.68 10.26
N VAL A 362 -14.77 -4.47 10.81
CA VAL A 362 -15.22 -3.16 11.29
C VAL A 362 -14.41 -2.74 12.51
N CYS A 363 -14.16 -3.64 13.47
CA CYS A 363 -13.33 -3.34 14.64
C CYS A 363 -11.90 -2.93 14.24
N ILE A 364 -11.29 -3.65 13.28
CA ILE A 364 -9.95 -3.29 12.76
C ILE A 364 -9.97 -1.94 12.05
N GLU A 365 -11.05 -1.62 11.32
CA GLU A 365 -11.21 -0.32 10.68
C GLU A 365 -11.23 0.81 11.72
N GLN A 366 -11.98 0.62 12.82
CA GLN A 366 -12.02 1.56 13.95
C GLN A 366 -10.66 1.73 14.63
N ILE A 367 -9.99 0.62 14.94
CA ILE A 367 -8.64 0.61 15.55
C ILE A 367 -7.63 1.34 14.64
N GLY A 368 -7.59 0.97 13.35
CA GLY A 368 -6.61 1.50 12.40
C GLY A 368 -6.82 2.98 12.05
N ASN A 369 -8.07 3.46 12.08
CA ASN A 369 -8.40 4.87 11.86
C ASN A 369 -8.11 5.74 13.10
N SER A 370 -8.27 5.18 14.29
CA SER A 370 -8.11 5.91 15.56
C SER A 370 -6.72 6.54 15.73
N VAL A 371 -6.67 7.68 16.41
CA VAL A 371 -5.45 8.19 17.04
C VAL A 371 -5.15 7.31 18.26
N PRO A 372 -3.91 6.85 18.48
CA PRO A 372 -3.59 6.09 19.69
C PRO A 372 -3.86 6.90 20.96
N PRO A 373 -4.73 6.42 21.88
CA PRO A 373 -5.09 7.19 23.07
C PRO A 373 -3.89 7.62 23.91
N GLN A 374 -2.88 6.77 24.11
CA GLN A 374 -1.75 7.14 24.96
C GLN A 374 -0.96 8.34 24.43
N LEU A 375 -0.71 8.43 23.12
CA LEU A 375 -0.10 9.62 22.52
C LEU A 375 -0.99 10.86 22.73
N ALA A 376 -2.29 10.71 22.48
CA ALA A 376 -3.24 11.79 22.62
C ALA A 376 -3.38 12.27 24.07
N ARG A 377 -3.23 11.40 25.08
CA ARG A 377 -3.25 11.78 26.50
C ARG A 377 -2.10 12.71 26.84
N ILE A 378 -0.89 12.41 26.35
CA ILE A 378 0.27 13.29 26.54
C ILE A 378 0.05 14.67 25.89
N LEU A 379 -0.63 14.72 24.73
CA LEU A 379 -1.03 15.99 24.11
C LEU A 379 -2.12 16.71 24.93
N ALA A 380 -3.16 15.99 25.37
CA ALA A 380 -4.22 16.55 26.20
C ALA A 380 -3.68 17.13 27.51
N LEU A 381 -2.78 16.44 28.22
CA LEU A 381 -2.10 16.93 29.41
C LEU A 381 -1.29 18.20 29.14
N SER A 382 -0.55 18.25 28.02
CA SER A 382 0.20 19.46 27.66
C SER A 382 -0.69 20.67 27.36
N ILE A 383 -1.90 20.44 26.82
CA ILE A 383 -2.91 21.47 26.57
C ILE A 383 -3.54 21.89 27.90
N LEU A 384 -3.86 20.92 28.75
CA LEU A 384 -4.43 21.14 30.07
C LEU A 384 -3.53 22.06 30.92
N GLU A 385 -2.21 21.82 30.89
CA GLU A 385 -1.24 22.65 31.62
C GLU A 385 -1.00 24.02 30.95
N GLN A 386 -0.63 24.06 29.67
CA GLN A 386 -0.21 25.32 29.02
C GLN A 386 -1.36 26.24 28.61
N VAL A 387 -2.53 25.68 28.29
CA VAL A 387 -3.67 26.42 27.71
C VAL A 387 -4.77 26.62 28.73
N MET A 388 -5.06 25.59 29.52
CA MET A 388 -6.16 25.62 30.50
C MET A 388 -5.69 25.98 31.91
N GLY A 389 -4.37 26.12 32.13
CA GLY A 389 -3.80 26.61 33.38
C GLY A 389 -3.88 25.61 34.54
N VAL A 390 -4.04 24.31 34.25
CA VAL A 390 -4.11 23.26 35.27
C VAL A 390 -2.70 22.84 35.69
N LYS A 391 -2.42 22.89 36.99
CA LYS A 391 -1.14 22.44 37.54
C LYS A 391 -1.15 20.93 37.76
N LEU A 392 -0.47 20.19 36.91
CA LEU A 392 -0.37 18.72 36.99
C LEU A 392 0.41 18.23 38.23
N PRO A 393 0.22 16.98 38.69
CA PRO A 393 0.94 16.41 39.84
C PRO A 393 2.39 15.99 39.51
N PHE A 394 2.86 16.33 38.32
CA PHE A 394 4.21 16.07 37.82
C PHE A 394 4.61 17.18 36.85
N VAL A 395 5.90 17.28 36.54
CA VAL A 395 6.42 18.29 35.62
C VAL A 395 6.39 17.79 34.18
N MET A 396 5.79 18.57 33.30
CA MET A 396 5.84 18.34 31.86
C MET A 396 7.10 18.98 31.23
N ASN A 397 7.76 18.22 30.36
CA ASN A 397 8.91 18.71 29.60
C ASN A 397 8.48 19.08 28.16
N TYR A 398 8.87 20.26 27.70
CA TYR A 398 8.45 20.81 26.41
C TYR A 398 9.57 20.97 25.39
N LEU A 399 9.31 20.58 24.15
CA LEU A 399 10.21 20.75 23.02
C LEU A 399 10.30 22.23 22.65
N SER A 400 11.52 22.78 22.60
CA SER A 400 11.74 24.07 21.94
C SER A 400 11.30 23.99 20.48
N SER A 401 10.88 25.12 19.89
CA SER A 401 10.44 25.19 18.48
C SER A 401 11.49 24.65 17.50
N GLU A 402 12.78 24.80 17.82
CA GLU A 402 13.89 24.39 16.96
C GLU A 402 14.27 22.91 17.05
N LYS A 403 13.88 22.21 18.13
CA LYS A 403 14.24 20.81 18.34
C LYS A 403 13.67 19.93 17.21
N LYS A 404 14.57 19.22 16.52
CA LYS A 404 14.21 18.20 15.51
C LYS A 404 14.25 16.82 16.15
N LEU A 405 13.17 16.06 15.99
CA LEU A 405 13.08 14.68 16.45
C LEU A 405 13.80 13.72 15.48
N GLY A 406 14.46 12.71 16.02
CA GLY A 406 15.36 11.81 15.31
C GLY A 406 14.69 10.61 14.62
N PHE A 407 13.38 10.37 14.81
CA PHE A 407 12.72 9.15 14.31
C PHE A 407 12.88 8.93 12.80
N ARG A 408 12.90 10.00 11.98
CA ARG A 408 13.16 9.89 10.53
C ARG A 408 14.60 9.47 10.20
N ARG A 409 15.59 9.92 10.98
CA ARG A 409 17.00 9.50 10.85
C ARG A 409 17.12 8.02 11.24
N ARG A 410 16.51 7.60 12.34
CA ARG A 410 16.47 6.20 12.81
C ARG A 410 15.87 5.25 11.76
N LYS A 411 14.82 5.69 11.06
CA LYS A 411 14.20 4.92 9.97
C LYS A 411 15.14 4.56 8.82
N ARG A 412 16.13 5.40 8.52
CA ARG A 412 17.16 5.09 7.50
C ARG A 412 18.10 3.99 7.99
N GLN A 413 18.51 4.05 9.27
CA GLN A 413 19.40 3.08 9.91
C GLN A 413 18.76 1.69 10.07
N LEU A 414 17.43 1.61 10.17
CA LEU A 414 16.68 0.35 10.25
C LEU A 414 16.92 -0.57 9.04
N THR A 415 17.18 -0.02 7.85
CA THR A 415 17.41 -0.81 6.63
C THR A 415 18.63 -1.74 6.78
N THR A 416 19.71 -1.24 7.37
CA THR A 416 20.93 -2.04 7.60
C THR A 416 20.67 -3.17 8.60
N ARG A 417 19.94 -2.89 9.69
CA ARG A 417 19.56 -3.91 10.68
C ARG A 417 18.68 -4.99 10.06
N TYR A 418 17.75 -4.62 9.18
CA TYR A 418 16.90 -5.58 8.47
C TYR A 418 17.69 -6.48 7.52
N ALA A 419 18.66 -5.93 6.79
CA ALA A 419 19.53 -6.70 5.92
C ALA A 419 20.34 -7.74 6.71
N GLN A 420 20.90 -7.34 7.86
CA GLN A 420 21.63 -8.25 8.75
C GLN A 420 20.73 -9.38 9.27
N LYS A 421 19.53 -9.05 9.78
CA LYS A 421 18.56 -10.04 10.26
C LYS A 421 18.12 -11.03 9.17
N ALA A 422 17.96 -10.56 7.94
CA ALA A 422 17.66 -11.43 6.80
C ALA A 422 18.82 -12.39 6.50
N LYS A 423 20.07 -11.88 6.51
CA LYS A 423 21.26 -12.70 6.26
C LYS A 423 21.37 -13.86 7.26
N GLU A 424 21.16 -13.59 8.55
CA GLU A 424 21.17 -14.59 9.61
C GLU A 424 20.07 -15.63 9.42
N ALA A 425 18.83 -15.19 9.15
CA ALA A 425 17.71 -16.09 8.91
C ALA A 425 17.91 -16.95 7.65
N ILE A 426 18.48 -16.40 6.58
CA ILE A 426 18.79 -17.14 5.35
C ILE A 426 19.85 -18.21 5.60
N ALA A 427 20.86 -17.93 6.43
CA ALA A 427 21.87 -18.91 6.80
C ALA A 427 21.22 -20.12 7.52
N LEU A 428 20.36 -19.87 8.51
CA LEU A 428 19.65 -20.93 9.23
C LEU A 428 18.76 -21.78 8.31
N LEU A 429 18.10 -21.16 7.33
CA LEU A 429 17.30 -21.87 6.35
C LEU A 429 18.15 -22.78 5.43
N LYS A 430 19.40 -22.40 5.14
CA LYS A 430 20.37 -23.25 4.41
C LYS A 430 20.76 -24.46 5.24
N ASP A 431 21.06 -24.25 6.51
CA ASP A 431 21.48 -25.33 7.40
C ASP A 431 20.35 -26.33 7.65
N SER A 432 19.08 -25.88 7.61
CA SER A 432 17.90 -26.74 7.73
C SER A 432 17.56 -27.58 6.48
N GLY A 433 18.35 -27.50 5.40
CA GLY A 433 18.08 -28.21 4.15
C GLY A 433 16.87 -27.70 3.37
N LYS A 434 16.32 -26.54 3.75
CA LYS A 434 15.19 -25.91 3.04
C LYS A 434 15.58 -25.39 1.66
N PHE A 435 16.87 -25.09 1.49
CA PHE A 435 17.51 -24.94 0.19
C PHE A 435 18.27 -26.23 -0.16
N THR A 436 17.59 -27.37 -0.08
CA THR A 436 18.02 -28.52 -0.88
C THR A 436 18.09 -28.00 -2.30
N ALA A 437 19.24 -28.18 -2.95
CA ALA A 437 19.42 -27.88 -4.35
C ALA A 437 18.14 -28.36 -5.03
N THR A 438 17.34 -27.43 -5.54
CA THR A 438 16.28 -27.78 -6.47
C THR A 438 17.01 -28.61 -7.49
N THR A 439 16.76 -29.92 -7.43
CA THR A 439 16.77 -30.78 -8.59
C THR A 439 16.28 -29.88 -9.69
N LYS A 440 17.16 -29.61 -10.65
CA LYS A 440 16.71 -29.27 -11.98
C LYS A 440 15.60 -30.28 -12.21
N THR A 441 14.35 -29.84 -12.14
CA THR A 441 13.36 -30.46 -12.99
C THR A 441 14.07 -30.47 -14.33
N ASP A 442 14.23 -31.66 -14.90
CA ASP A 442 14.59 -31.82 -16.29
C ASP A 442 13.50 -31.09 -17.08
N SER A 443 13.60 -29.77 -17.07
CA SER A 443 12.74 -28.84 -17.73
C SER A 443 13.13 -29.06 -19.16
N VAL A 444 12.32 -29.86 -19.82
CA VAL A 444 12.44 -30.22 -21.22
C VAL A 444 12.74 -28.91 -21.95
N THR A 445 13.99 -28.72 -22.37
CA THR A 445 14.46 -27.47 -22.97
C THR A 445 13.98 -27.35 -24.41
N GLN A 446 13.50 -28.45 -24.99
CA GLN A 446 12.93 -28.50 -26.31
C GLN A 446 11.67 -29.37 -26.31
N GLY A 447 10.54 -28.81 -26.73
CA GLY A 447 9.28 -29.55 -26.69
C GLY A 447 8.18 -28.92 -27.54
N GLN A 448 7.03 -29.57 -27.52
CA GLN A 448 5.79 -29.06 -28.11
C GLN A 448 4.63 -29.30 -27.16
N VAL A 449 3.76 -28.29 -27.01
CA VAL A 449 2.57 -28.34 -26.17
C VAL A 449 1.39 -27.74 -26.91
N VAL A 450 0.19 -28.19 -26.57
CA VAL A 450 -1.06 -27.61 -27.05
C VAL A 450 -1.63 -26.71 -25.95
N ARG A 451 -2.11 -25.54 -26.35
CA ARG A 451 -2.75 -24.53 -25.50
C ARG A 451 -4.00 -24.02 -26.18
N PHE A 452 -4.88 -23.42 -25.40
CA PHE A 452 -6.10 -22.81 -25.88
C PHE A 452 -6.12 -21.34 -25.47
N LEU A 453 -6.32 -20.45 -26.44
CA LEU A 453 -6.44 -19.00 -26.21
C LEU A 453 -7.90 -18.59 -26.39
N SER A 454 -8.55 -18.17 -25.32
CA SER A 454 -9.93 -17.66 -25.37
C SER A 454 -9.99 -16.18 -25.79
N THR A 455 -11.18 -15.74 -26.18
CA THR A 455 -11.48 -14.34 -26.54
C THR A 455 -11.28 -13.33 -25.40
N ASP A 456 -11.32 -13.75 -24.13
CA ASP A 456 -11.00 -12.94 -22.96
C ASP A 456 -9.53 -13.09 -22.50
N PHE A 457 -8.69 -13.67 -23.36
CA PHE A 457 -7.25 -13.87 -23.16
C PHE A 457 -6.88 -14.86 -22.05
N ALA A 458 -7.78 -15.79 -21.72
CA ALA A 458 -7.42 -16.96 -20.92
C ALA A 458 -6.48 -17.86 -21.73
N TRP A 459 -5.45 -18.37 -21.07
CA TRP A 459 -4.45 -19.24 -21.66
C TRP A 459 -4.46 -20.56 -20.87
N THR A 460 -4.98 -21.63 -21.47
CA THR A 460 -5.32 -22.87 -20.77
C THR A 460 -4.76 -24.11 -21.47
N GLU A 461 -4.58 -25.19 -20.72
CA GLU A 461 -4.17 -26.50 -21.27
C GLU A 461 -5.34 -27.30 -21.85
N GLN A 462 -6.55 -27.03 -21.35
CA GLN A 462 -7.80 -27.65 -21.78
C GLN A 462 -8.62 -26.66 -22.61
N GLU A 463 -9.40 -27.21 -23.53
CA GLU A 463 -10.31 -26.44 -24.36
C GLU A 463 -11.40 -25.78 -23.51
N VAL A 464 -11.65 -24.51 -23.79
CA VAL A 464 -12.72 -23.73 -23.16
C VAL A 464 -13.59 -23.10 -24.24
N SER A 465 -14.81 -22.68 -23.88
CA SER A 465 -15.74 -22.07 -24.83
C SER A 465 -15.12 -20.85 -25.53
N ASN A 466 -15.30 -20.75 -26.85
CA ASN A 466 -14.75 -19.69 -27.70
C ASN A 466 -13.22 -19.54 -27.58
N SER A 467 -12.49 -20.66 -27.55
CA SER A 467 -11.03 -20.67 -27.57
C SER A 467 -10.47 -21.23 -28.86
N THR A 468 -9.32 -20.71 -29.24
CA THR A 468 -8.55 -21.17 -30.40
C THR A 468 -7.47 -22.12 -29.95
N LYS A 469 -7.40 -23.29 -30.60
CA LYS A 469 -6.36 -24.28 -30.36
C LYS A 469 -5.04 -23.82 -30.97
N ILE A 470 -4.01 -23.79 -30.14
CA ILE A 470 -2.68 -23.30 -30.44
C ILE A 470 -1.65 -24.41 -30.21
N LEU A 471 -0.84 -24.70 -31.22
CA LEU A 471 0.36 -25.53 -31.07
C LEU A 471 1.56 -24.61 -30.77
N VAL A 472 2.21 -24.84 -29.64
CA VAL A 472 3.44 -24.14 -29.23
C VAL A 472 4.61 -25.11 -29.36
N LYS A 473 5.63 -24.73 -30.11
CA LYS A 473 6.93 -25.42 -30.18
C LYS A 473 7.99 -24.52 -29.57
N TYR A 474 8.88 -25.06 -28.74
CA TYR A 474 9.90 -24.24 -28.09
C TYR A 474 11.25 -24.96 -28.01
N ASP A 475 12.33 -24.17 -28.05
CA ASP A 475 13.73 -24.56 -27.88
C ASP A 475 14.44 -23.48 -27.07
N LEU A 476 14.73 -23.76 -25.80
CA LEU A 476 15.11 -22.79 -24.77
C LEU A 476 16.61 -22.87 -24.45
N LYS A 477 17.43 -22.52 -25.43
CA LYS A 477 18.91 -22.57 -25.32
C LYS A 477 19.50 -21.31 -24.68
N PRO A 478 20.67 -21.43 -24.02
CA PRO A 478 21.38 -20.27 -23.43
C PRO A 478 21.73 -19.15 -24.41
N ASP A 479 21.90 -19.43 -25.70
CA ASP A 479 22.16 -18.36 -26.68
C ASP A 479 20.89 -17.71 -27.22
N CYS A 480 19.79 -18.46 -27.34
CA CYS A 480 18.51 -17.97 -27.85
C CYS A 480 17.39 -18.91 -27.43
N TRP A 481 16.36 -18.37 -26.77
CA TRP A 481 15.08 -19.05 -26.70
C TRP A 481 14.32 -18.85 -28.00
N ARG A 482 13.80 -19.92 -28.58
CA ARG A 482 12.95 -19.88 -29.77
C ARG A 482 11.59 -20.44 -29.41
N ILE A 483 10.53 -19.69 -29.67
CA ILE A 483 9.15 -20.09 -29.41
C ILE A 483 8.38 -19.86 -30.69
N ALA A 484 7.84 -20.94 -31.25
CA ALA A 484 7.06 -20.92 -32.46
C ALA A 484 5.61 -21.32 -32.18
N VAL A 485 4.66 -20.62 -32.81
CA VAL A 485 3.23 -20.82 -32.61
C VAL A 485 2.52 -20.99 -33.95
N SER A 486 1.54 -21.90 -34.00
CA SER A 486 0.62 -22.06 -35.15
C SER A 486 -0.80 -22.36 -34.67
N SER A 487 -1.81 -21.80 -35.35
CA SER A 487 -3.23 -22.11 -35.11
C SER A 487 -3.70 -23.27 -35.97
N SER A 488 -4.85 -23.88 -35.63
CA SER A 488 -5.50 -24.89 -36.47
C SER A 488 -6.61 -24.32 -37.36
N ILE A 489 -6.66 -23.00 -37.59
CA ILE A 489 -7.77 -22.33 -38.31
C ILE A 489 -7.70 -22.56 -39.84
N GLN A 490 -6.68 -23.24 -40.37
CA GLN A 490 -6.74 -23.76 -41.73
C GLN A 490 -7.71 -24.95 -41.84
N ARG A 491 -8.83 -24.69 -42.51
CA ARG A 491 -9.87 -25.62 -42.95
C ARG A 491 -9.28 -26.95 -43.45
N GLU A 492 -9.91 -28.03 -42.97
CA GLU A 492 -10.05 -29.36 -43.58
C GLU A 492 -8.97 -29.77 -44.58
N HIS A 493 -8.01 -30.58 -44.14
CA HIS A 493 -7.58 -31.85 -44.77
C HIS A 493 -6.43 -32.43 -43.93
N PHE A 494 -6.73 -33.06 -42.79
CA PHE A 494 -5.80 -34.02 -42.20
C PHE A 494 -6.58 -35.20 -41.59
N ILE A 495 -6.38 -36.35 -42.23
CA ILE A 495 -6.88 -37.67 -41.84
C ILE A 495 -6.31 -38.03 -40.47
N PHE A 496 -7.16 -38.57 -39.59
CA PHE A 496 -6.80 -39.16 -38.31
C PHE A 496 -5.70 -40.23 -38.48
N THR A 497 -4.68 -40.20 -37.62
CA THR A 497 -4.37 -41.33 -36.71
C THR A 497 -3.24 -40.95 -35.74
N SER A 498 -3.54 -41.13 -34.46
CA SER A 498 -2.56 -41.40 -33.40
C SER A 498 -2.12 -42.88 -33.51
N PRO A 499 -1.04 -43.34 -32.84
CA PRO A 499 -1.29 -43.81 -31.47
C PRO A 499 -0.16 -43.57 -30.45
N HIS A 500 -0.61 -43.55 -29.20
CA HIS A 500 0.15 -43.64 -27.95
C HIS A 500 1.21 -44.75 -27.91
N PRO A 501 2.21 -44.66 -27.00
CA PRO A 501 3.15 -45.75 -26.80
C PRO A 501 2.51 -46.84 -25.95
N LYS A 502 2.40 -48.06 -26.49
CA LYS A 502 2.84 -49.33 -25.88
C LYS A 502 2.43 -50.53 -26.75
N SER A 503 3.43 -51.37 -27.05
CA SER A 503 3.42 -52.73 -27.63
C SER A 503 2.84 -52.95 -29.04
N LEU A 504 3.73 -53.42 -29.94
CA LEU A 504 3.48 -53.94 -31.29
C LEU A 504 2.44 -55.09 -31.34
N PRO A 505 1.73 -55.24 -32.47
CA PRO A 505 2.01 -56.38 -33.35
C PRO A 505 2.20 -56.03 -34.83
N GLN A 506 2.83 -56.99 -35.52
CA GLN A 506 3.31 -57.00 -36.90
C GLN A 506 2.23 -56.67 -37.94
N ASN A 507 2.54 -55.68 -38.80
CA ASN A 507 2.58 -55.76 -40.27
C ASN A 507 2.54 -54.32 -40.82
N TRP A 508 3.72 -53.71 -40.90
CA TRP A 508 3.94 -52.39 -41.49
C TRP A 508 5.02 -52.56 -42.54
N ASP A 509 4.68 -52.44 -43.83
CA ASP A 509 5.70 -52.11 -44.81
C ASP A 509 5.13 -51.55 -46.13
N ARG A 510 5.95 -50.67 -46.72
CA ARG A 510 5.92 -50.11 -48.07
C ARG A 510 5.04 -48.89 -48.30
N ASP A 511 5.62 -47.73 -48.02
CA ASP A 511 6.14 -46.83 -49.06
C ASP A 511 6.33 -45.43 -48.47
N PHE A 512 7.57 -45.05 -48.15
CA PHE A 512 8.05 -43.65 -48.20
C PHE A 512 9.57 -43.65 -48.01
N LYS A 513 10.28 -44.13 -49.04
CA LYS A 513 11.70 -43.80 -49.26
C LYS A 513 11.83 -43.19 -50.65
N ASN A 514 12.33 -41.96 -50.65
CA ASN A 514 13.14 -41.28 -51.68
C ASN A 514 12.58 -39.90 -52.05
N SER A 515 13.17 -38.86 -51.45
CA SER A 515 13.78 -37.73 -52.17
C SER A 515 14.21 -36.62 -51.20
N LEU A 516 15.52 -36.47 -51.04
CA LEU A 516 16.18 -35.16 -50.93
C LEU A 516 16.78 -34.88 -52.33
N PRO A 517 17.04 -33.64 -52.76
CA PRO A 517 17.30 -32.44 -51.94
C PRO A 517 16.58 -31.15 -52.42
N ILE A 518 16.62 -30.06 -51.64
CA ILE A 518 16.82 -28.65 -52.06
C ILE A 518 16.78 -27.73 -50.81
N GLN A 519 17.77 -26.83 -50.72
CA GLN A 519 17.89 -25.73 -49.76
C GLN A 519 16.91 -24.57 -50.08
N ASN A 520 16.26 -23.99 -49.06
CA ASN A 520 15.88 -22.56 -48.89
C ASN A 520 14.90 -22.43 -47.69
N GLN A 521 15.36 -21.97 -46.52
CA GLN A 521 15.24 -20.58 -46.00
C GLN A 521 13.79 -20.10 -45.72
N ASP A 522 13.51 -19.89 -44.43
CA ASP A 522 12.35 -19.25 -43.76
C ASP A 522 10.92 -19.68 -44.14
N LYS A 523 10.36 -20.60 -43.33
CA LYS A 523 8.92 -20.92 -43.33
C LYS A 523 8.05 -19.92 -42.53
N ASN A 524 8.65 -19.01 -41.76
CA ASN A 524 7.91 -18.10 -40.88
C ASN A 524 7.54 -16.82 -41.62
N GLN A 525 6.27 -16.39 -41.48
CA GLN A 525 5.78 -15.16 -42.09
C GLN A 525 6.24 -13.92 -41.31
N TYR A 526 6.42 -14.02 -39.99
CA TYR A 526 6.99 -12.95 -39.18
C TYR A 526 7.73 -13.45 -37.94
N VAL A 527 8.59 -12.59 -37.40
CA VAL A 527 9.46 -12.85 -36.25
C VAL A 527 9.48 -11.65 -35.31
N ILE A 528 9.43 -11.89 -34.00
CA ILE A 528 9.70 -10.90 -32.96
C ILE A 528 11.00 -11.27 -32.27
N ASP A 529 12.04 -10.46 -32.46
CA ASP A 529 13.32 -10.60 -31.77
C ASP A 529 13.31 -9.71 -30.52
N LEU A 530 13.51 -10.31 -29.34
CA LEU A 530 13.57 -9.63 -28.06
C LEU A 530 14.97 -9.71 -27.47
N CYS A 531 15.45 -8.59 -26.96
CA CYS A 531 16.76 -8.47 -26.33
C CYS A 531 16.68 -7.58 -25.08
N PRO A 532 17.60 -7.75 -24.11
CA PRO A 532 17.79 -6.79 -23.04
C PRO A 532 18.04 -5.38 -23.60
N SER A 533 17.49 -4.36 -22.94
CA SER A 533 17.79 -2.97 -23.26
C SER A 533 19.27 -2.65 -22.98
N THR A 534 19.86 -1.72 -23.73
CA THR A 534 21.26 -1.29 -23.54
C THR A 534 21.56 -0.93 -22.07
N GLY A 535 22.62 -1.53 -21.50
CA GLY A 535 23.00 -1.39 -20.09
C GLY A 535 22.26 -2.33 -19.12
N ARG A 536 21.50 -3.32 -19.63
CA ARG A 536 20.76 -4.34 -18.87
C ARG A 536 21.04 -5.76 -19.38
N GLU A 537 22.30 -6.08 -19.69
CA GLU A 537 22.69 -7.33 -20.36
C GLU A 537 22.22 -8.60 -19.63
N ASP A 538 22.16 -8.57 -18.30
CA ASP A 538 21.46 -9.57 -17.49
C ASP A 538 20.01 -9.13 -17.21
N TRP A 539 19.11 -9.48 -18.12
CA TRP A 539 17.66 -9.34 -17.96
C TRP A 539 17.02 -10.46 -17.12
N GLY A 540 17.79 -11.30 -16.44
CA GLY A 540 17.30 -12.36 -15.55
C GLY A 540 16.67 -13.55 -16.27
N LEU A 541 16.90 -13.66 -17.58
CA LEU A 541 16.67 -14.85 -18.38
C LEU A 541 18.04 -15.49 -18.61
N ASN A 542 18.15 -16.82 -18.44
CA ASN A 542 19.37 -17.56 -18.76
C ASN A 542 19.54 -17.72 -20.29
N THR A 543 19.25 -16.66 -21.04
CA THR A 543 19.42 -16.56 -22.50
C THR A 543 19.76 -15.13 -22.92
N LYS A 544 20.52 -14.96 -24.01
CA LYS A 544 20.90 -13.63 -24.53
C LYS A 544 19.77 -12.93 -25.26
N LYS A 545 18.85 -13.69 -25.86
CA LYS A 545 17.73 -13.18 -26.65
C LYS A 545 16.59 -14.18 -26.71
N VAL A 546 15.39 -13.70 -27.03
CA VAL A 546 14.20 -14.53 -27.28
C VAL A 546 13.72 -14.24 -28.68
N LYS A 547 13.39 -15.27 -29.44
CA LYS A 547 12.82 -15.18 -30.78
C LYS A 547 11.44 -15.83 -30.78
N LEU A 548 10.42 -15.05 -31.10
CA LEU A 548 9.04 -15.51 -31.26
C LEU A 548 8.71 -15.60 -32.76
N GLU A 549 8.25 -16.76 -33.23
CA GLU A 549 8.14 -17.05 -34.67
C GLU A 549 6.75 -17.60 -35.02
N ALA A 550 6.12 -17.11 -36.09
CA ALA A 550 4.85 -17.67 -36.57
C ALA A 550 4.75 -17.69 -38.09
N GLN A 551 3.95 -18.63 -38.60
CA GLN A 551 3.70 -18.83 -40.04
C GLN A 551 2.43 -18.14 -40.53
N GLU A 552 1.61 -17.62 -39.63
CA GLU A 552 0.31 -17.02 -39.94
C GLU A 552 0.24 -15.63 -39.31
N LEU A 553 0.09 -14.60 -40.12
CA LEU A 553 -0.11 -13.22 -39.64
C LEU A 553 -1.56 -13.02 -39.15
N ASP A 554 -1.86 -13.54 -37.96
CA ASP A 554 -3.17 -13.49 -37.31
C ASP A 554 -3.10 -12.86 -35.91
N GLN A 555 -4.17 -12.17 -35.49
CA GLN A 555 -4.23 -11.46 -34.22
C GLN A 555 -4.10 -12.38 -33.01
N GLN A 556 -4.78 -13.53 -33.03
CA GLN A 556 -4.75 -14.49 -31.92
C GLN A 556 -3.42 -15.24 -31.90
N VAL A 557 -2.86 -15.58 -33.06
CA VAL A 557 -1.50 -16.17 -33.16
C VAL A 557 -0.46 -15.20 -32.59
N PHE A 558 -0.56 -13.91 -32.90
CA PHE A 558 0.32 -12.89 -32.32
C PHE A 558 0.20 -12.83 -30.79
N THR A 559 -1.01 -12.78 -30.24
CA THR A 559 -1.22 -12.77 -28.79
C THR A 559 -0.71 -14.06 -28.15
N ALA A 560 -0.91 -15.21 -28.80
CA ALA A 560 -0.46 -16.51 -28.34
C ALA A 560 1.07 -16.62 -28.27
N LEU A 561 1.83 -15.98 -29.17
CA LEU A 561 3.30 -15.91 -29.06
C LEU A 561 3.74 -15.29 -27.73
N TRP A 562 3.11 -14.17 -27.34
CA TRP A 562 3.41 -13.49 -26.08
C TRP A 562 2.96 -14.30 -24.86
N LYS A 563 1.80 -14.97 -24.92
CA LYS A 563 1.33 -15.87 -23.85
C LYS A 563 2.23 -17.09 -23.69
N ALA A 564 2.67 -17.70 -24.79
CA ALA A 564 3.61 -18.80 -24.77
C ALA A 564 4.96 -18.36 -24.18
N PHE A 565 5.44 -17.16 -24.52
CA PHE A 565 6.65 -16.63 -23.90
C PHE A 565 6.48 -16.38 -22.40
N GLU A 566 5.37 -15.79 -21.98
CA GLU A 566 5.06 -15.59 -20.56
C GLU A 566 5.00 -16.92 -19.79
N GLU A 567 4.38 -17.96 -20.35
CA GLU A 567 4.37 -19.31 -19.77
C GLU A 567 5.79 -19.85 -19.59
N LYS A 568 6.62 -19.83 -20.64
CA LYS A 568 8.00 -20.35 -20.55
C LYS A 568 8.88 -19.50 -19.63
N LEU A 569 8.64 -18.19 -19.57
CA LEU A 569 9.27 -17.31 -18.60
C LEU A 569 8.96 -17.74 -17.15
N VAL A 570 7.69 -18.04 -16.85
CA VAL A 570 7.26 -18.46 -15.51
C VAL A 570 7.79 -19.85 -15.15
N GLU A 571 7.85 -20.77 -16.11
CA GLU A 571 8.37 -22.13 -15.90
C GLU A 571 9.89 -22.15 -15.63
N PHE A 572 10.66 -21.32 -16.34
CA PHE A 572 12.13 -21.37 -16.33
C PHE A 572 12.79 -20.29 -15.47
N THR A 573 12.02 -19.33 -14.95
CA THR A 573 12.54 -18.25 -14.11
C THR A 573 11.66 -18.02 -12.88
N HIS A 574 12.16 -17.24 -11.93
CA HIS A 574 11.37 -16.79 -10.79
C HIS A 574 10.47 -15.56 -11.08
N LYS A 575 10.38 -15.11 -12.35
CA LYS A 575 9.52 -13.99 -12.73
C LYS A 575 8.09 -14.48 -12.97
N ALA A 576 7.12 -13.70 -12.52
CA ALA A 576 5.71 -14.09 -12.57
C ALA A 576 4.99 -13.72 -13.87
N ASP A 577 5.52 -12.75 -14.64
CA ASP A 577 4.91 -12.26 -15.88
C ASP A 577 5.90 -11.40 -16.71
N LEU A 578 5.50 -11.05 -17.94
CA LEU A 578 6.28 -10.18 -18.83
C LEU A 578 6.45 -8.75 -18.31
N VAL A 579 5.51 -8.26 -17.49
CA VAL A 579 5.59 -6.92 -16.87
C VAL A 579 6.75 -6.87 -15.87
N GLN A 580 6.98 -7.92 -15.10
CA GLN A 580 8.14 -8.05 -14.21
C GLN A 580 9.45 -8.19 -14.98
N LEU A 581 9.42 -8.84 -16.15
CA LEU A 581 10.58 -8.91 -17.04
C LEU A 581 10.92 -7.54 -17.64
N SER A 582 9.93 -6.81 -18.14
CA SER A 582 10.09 -5.49 -18.77
C SER A 582 10.30 -4.33 -17.78
N GLY A 583 9.82 -4.47 -16.54
CA GLY A 583 9.66 -3.35 -15.61
C GLY A 583 8.37 -2.56 -15.84
N TYR A 584 7.86 -1.90 -14.79
CA TYR A 584 6.63 -1.10 -14.89
C TYR A 584 6.80 0.07 -15.87
N TYR A 585 5.74 0.38 -16.63
CA TYR A 585 5.73 1.42 -17.67
C TYR A 585 6.17 2.83 -17.23
N GLN A 586 6.19 3.11 -15.93
CA GLN A 586 6.66 4.38 -15.37
C GLN A 586 8.20 4.49 -15.34
N TYR A 587 8.92 3.41 -15.64
CA TYR A 587 10.37 3.35 -15.67
C TYR A 587 10.86 2.98 -17.07
N LYS A 588 12.15 3.19 -17.32
CA LYS A 588 12.80 2.75 -18.57
C LYS A 588 12.59 1.24 -18.77
N PRO A 589 12.03 0.80 -19.90
CA PRO A 589 11.86 -0.62 -20.22
C PRO A 589 13.18 -1.37 -20.12
N GLN A 590 13.12 -2.62 -19.69
CA GLN A 590 14.28 -3.51 -19.58
C GLN A 590 14.40 -4.45 -20.77
N ILE A 591 13.34 -4.59 -21.56
CA ILE A 591 13.31 -5.39 -22.78
C ILE A 591 13.01 -4.49 -23.98
N THR A 592 13.67 -4.80 -25.08
CA THR A 592 13.38 -4.22 -26.40
C THR A 592 12.93 -5.35 -27.31
N ALA A 593 12.04 -5.05 -28.24
CA ALA A 593 11.53 -6.01 -29.20
C ALA A 593 11.47 -5.40 -30.61
N ILE A 594 11.74 -6.21 -31.62
CA ILE A 594 11.66 -5.82 -33.03
C ILE A 594 10.81 -6.87 -33.75
N LEU A 595 9.65 -6.43 -34.27
CA LEU A 595 8.83 -7.22 -35.18
C LEU A 595 9.34 -7.04 -36.61
N THR A 596 9.61 -8.14 -37.30
CA THR A 596 10.06 -8.19 -38.70
C THR A 596 9.15 -9.12 -39.50
N PHE A 597 8.72 -8.66 -40.67
CA PHE A 597 7.90 -9.44 -41.60
C PHE A 597 8.77 -10.05 -42.69
N HIS A 598 8.37 -11.22 -43.20
CA HIS A 598 9.01 -11.82 -44.35
C HIS A 598 8.85 -10.90 -45.58
N PRO A 599 9.89 -10.68 -46.41
CA PRO A 599 9.85 -9.68 -47.49
C PRO A 599 8.74 -9.85 -48.53
N ARG A 600 8.21 -11.08 -48.67
CA ARG A 600 7.14 -11.41 -49.62
C ARG A 600 5.73 -11.37 -48.99
N LEU A 601 5.62 -11.09 -47.70
CA LEU A 601 4.34 -11.04 -47.01
C LEU A 601 3.63 -9.73 -47.33
N LYS A 602 2.35 -9.81 -47.74
CA LYS A 602 1.50 -8.62 -47.84
C LYS A 602 1.05 -8.23 -46.44
N VAL A 603 1.46 -7.05 -45.97
CA VAL A 603 1.21 -6.57 -44.61
C VAL A 603 0.23 -5.40 -44.66
N GLU A 604 -0.87 -5.50 -43.92
CA GLU A 604 -1.86 -4.41 -43.81
C GLU A 604 -1.36 -3.28 -42.90
N SER A 605 -1.93 -2.08 -43.04
CA SER A 605 -1.53 -0.87 -42.30
C SER A 605 -1.50 -1.07 -40.78
N PHE A 606 -2.49 -1.78 -40.22
CA PHE A 606 -2.54 -2.07 -38.79
C PHE A 606 -1.32 -2.86 -38.28
N TRP A 607 -0.75 -3.76 -39.08
CA TRP A 607 0.42 -4.53 -38.68
C TRP A 607 1.69 -3.68 -38.63
N HIS A 608 1.75 -2.58 -39.40
CA HIS A 608 2.80 -1.57 -39.24
C HIS A 608 2.64 -0.77 -37.95
N VAL A 609 1.40 -0.49 -37.51
CA VAL A 609 1.13 0.07 -36.17
C VAL A 609 1.65 -0.87 -35.07
N ILE A 610 1.35 -2.18 -35.18
CA ILE A 610 1.84 -3.19 -34.23
C ILE A 610 3.37 -3.24 -34.23
N GLN A 611 4.01 -3.18 -35.41
CA GLN A 611 5.47 -3.14 -35.52
C GLN A 611 6.06 -1.93 -34.79
N GLY A 612 5.43 -0.75 -34.90
CA GLY A 612 5.81 0.44 -34.14
C GLY A 612 5.63 0.27 -32.63
N VAL A 613 4.47 -0.25 -32.19
CA VAL A 613 4.17 -0.49 -30.77
C VAL A 613 5.16 -1.48 -30.14
N VAL A 614 5.49 -2.58 -30.83
CA VAL A 614 6.48 -3.58 -30.37
C VAL A 614 7.88 -2.96 -30.21
N ARG A 615 8.23 -2.00 -31.08
CA ARG A 615 9.47 -1.21 -30.96
C ARG A 615 9.42 -0.14 -29.86
N GLY A 616 8.28 0.05 -29.21
CA GLY A 616 8.06 1.04 -28.15
C GLY A 616 7.57 2.40 -28.64
N MET A 617 7.21 2.55 -29.92
CA MET A 617 6.72 3.82 -30.46
C MET A 617 5.31 4.11 -29.92
N GLY A 618 5.18 5.20 -29.15
CA GLY A 618 3.91 5.56 -28.52
C GLY A 618 3.60 4.82 -27.22
N VAL A 619 4.55 4.02 -26.70
CA VAL A 619 4.39 3.22 -25.48
C VAL A 619 4.91 3.98 -24.25
N ALA A 620 4.28 3.76 -23.10
CA ALA A 620 4.64 4.33 -21.80
C ALA A 620 4.56 5.87 -21.70
N GLN A 621 3.79 6.50 -22.60
CA GLN A 621 3.59 7.94 -22.66
C GLN A 621 2.14 8.32 -22.95
N GLN A 622 1.69 9.48 -22.45
CA GLN A 622 0.37 10.02 -22.75
C GLN A 622 0.44 10.91 -24.00
N LEU A 623 -0.16 10.47 -25.10
CA LEU A 623 -0.11 11.17 -26.39
C LEU A 623 -1.50 11.46 -26.93
N SER A 624 -1.63 12.55 -27.69
CA SER A 624 -2.85 12.81 -28.47
C SER A 624 -2.93 11.88 -29.68
N ALA A 625 -4.13 11.75 -30.24
CA ALA A 625 -4.35 10.99 -31.47
C ALA A 625 -3.40 11.45 -32.59
N GLN A 626 -3.23 12.76 -32.79
CA GLN A 626 -2.34 13.31 -33.82
C GLN A 626 -0.88 12.90 -33.62
N ASN A 627 -0.40 12.87 -32.38
CA ASN A 627 0.99 12.48 -32.10
C ASN A 627 1.20 10.97 -32.29
N LEU A 628 0.19 10.15 -31.97
CA LEU A 628 0.24 8.71 -32.25
C LEU A 628 0.19 8.44 -33.76
N ALA A 629 -0.66 9.17 -34.50
CA ALA A 629 -0.78 9.09 -35.94
C ALA A 629 0.55 9.42 -36.63
N LEU A 630 1.19 10.51 -36.22
CA LEU A 630 2.51 10.91 -36.71
C LEU A 630 3.58 9.84 -36.41
N LEU A 631 3.59 9.27 -35.20
CA LEU A 631 4.54 8.22 -34.84
C LEU A 631 4.33 6.94 -35.63
N TRP A 632 3.08 6.58 -35.93
CA TRP A 632 2.75 5.35 -36.64
C TRP A 632 2.67 5.50 -38.17
N GLY A 633 2.74 6.74 -38.68
CA GLY A 633 2.67 7.03 -40.11
C GLY A 633 1.30 6.72 -40.69
N ILE A 634 0.23 6.99 -39.94
CA ILE A 634 -1.17 6.78 -40.35
C ILE A 634 -1.97 8.08 -40.20
N GLU A 635 -3.19 8.11 -40.72
CA GLU A 635 -4.08 9.26 -40.58
C GLU A 635 -4.70 9.33 -39.17
N ALA A 636 -4.97 10.55 -38.70
CA ALA A 636 -5.40 10.78 -37.32
C ALA A 636 -6.82 10.25 -37.01
N ASP A 637 -7.68 10.13 -38.02
CA ASP A 637 -9.03 9.57 -37.93
C ASP A 637 -9.02 8.03 -37.78
N GLU A 638 -7.98 7.35 -38.27
CA GLU A 638 -7.82 5.89 -38.14
C GLU A 638 -7.40 5.45 -36.72
N ILE A 639 -6.85 6.37 -35.91
CA ILE A 639 -6.25 6.07 -34.60
C ILE A 639 -7.18 5.30 -33.68
N PHE A 640 -8.44 5.73 -33.58
CA PHE A 640 -9.38 5.11 -32.66
C PHE A 640 -9.64 3.64 -33.05
N SER A 641 -9.75 3.34 -34.35
CA SER A 641 -9.93 1.98 -34.85
C SER A 641 -8.72 1.08 -34.54
N HIS A 642 -7.51 1.60 -34.68
CA HIS A 642 -6.28 0.87 -34.36
C HIS A 642 -6.10 0.66 -32.86
N LEU A 643 -6.46 1.64 -32.02
CA LEU A 643 -6.47 1.49 -30.57
C LEU A 643 -7.48 0.44 -30.09
N GLN A 644 -8.65 0.34 -30.74
CA GLN A 644 -9.60 -0.73 -30.48
C GLN A 644 -9.04 -2.10 -30.92
N SER A 645 -8.42 -2.17 -32.09
CA SER A 645 -7.78 -3.41 -32.59
C SER A 645 -6.64 -3.87 -31.67
N LEU A 646 -5.83 -2.97 -31.14
CA LEU A 646 -4.83 -3.26 -30.10
C LEU A 646 -5.48 -3.93 -28.86
N ARG A 647 -6.61 -3.39 -28.39
CA ARG A 647 -7.35 -3.98 -27.25
C ARG A 647 -7.88 -5.38 -27.57
N ARG A 648 -8.34 -5.63 -28.81
CA ARG A 648 -8.77 -6.97 -29.28
C ARG A 648 -7.61 -7.98 -29.34
N MET A 649 -6.38 -7.51 -29.50
CA MET A 649 -5.16 -8.32 -29.40
C MET A 649 -4.65 -8.48 -27.95
N GLY A 650 -5.35 -7.94 -26.96
CA GLY A 650 -4.97 -8.07 -25.55
C GLY A 650 -3.99 -7.01 -25.06
N TYR A 651 -3.76 -5.94 -25.82
CA TYR A 651 -3.03 -4.78 -25.31
C TYR A 651 -3.87 -3.99 -24.32
N GLU A 652 -3.23 -3.54 -23.27
CA GLU A 652 -3.79 -2.51 -22.42
C GLU A 652 -3.71 -1.15 -23.13
N VAL A 653 -4.87 -0.55 -23.42
CA VAL A 653 -4.96 0.81 -23.96
C VAL A 653 -5.84 1.63 -23.02
N ARG A 654 -5.31 2.76 -22.57
CA ARG A 654 -5.99 3.65 -21.63
C ARG A 654 -6.23 5.04 -22.23
N ASN A 655 -7.33 5.67 -21.84
CA ASN A 655 -7.63 7.09 -22.07
C ASN A 655 -8.39 7.65 -20.86
N HIS A 656 -8.87 8.88 -20.93
CA HIS A 656 -9.64 9.50 -19.84
C HIS A 656 -10.81 8.64 -19.34
N ASN A 657 -11.55 7.99 -20.25
CA ASN A 657 -12.71 7.17 -19.92
C ASN A 657 -12.35 5.88 -19.18
N THR A 658 -11.22 5.24 -19.54
CA THR A 658 -10.77 4.02 -18.87
C THR A 658 -9.88 4.30 -17.65
N ASN A 659 -9.33 5.51 -17.57
CA ASN A 659 -8.53 6.03 -16.46
C ASN A 659 -8.59 7.56 -16.43
N SER A 660 -9.34 8.13 -15.49
CA SER A 660 -9.53 9.58 -15.35
C SER A 660 -8.25 10.39 -15.07
N GLN A 661 -7.14 9.72 -14.77
CA GLN A 661 -5.80 10.34 -14.66
C GLN A 661 -5.14 10.66 -16.01
N ILE A 662 -5.67 10.11 -17.10
CA ILE A 662 -5.19 10.45 -18.45
C ILE A 662 -5.92 11.70 -18.89
N LEU A 663 -5.16 12.68 -19.37
CA LEU A 663 -5.74 13.94 -19.85
C LEU A 663 -6.76 13.66 -20.97
N GLN A 664 -7.83 14.45 -21.03
CA GLN A 664 -8.83 14.35 -22.08
C GLN A 664 -8.17 14.50 -23.46
N GLY A 665 -8.59 13.67 -24.43
CA GLY A 665 -7.96 13.61 -25.76
C GLY A 665 -6.57 12.94 -25.81
N LYS A 666 -6.08 12.39 -24.70
CA LYS A 666 -4.83 11.61 -24.65
C LYS A 666 -5.09 10.11 -24.47
N TYR A 667 -4.14 9.32 -24.97
CA TYR A 667 -4.11 7.86 -24.88
C TYR A 667 -2.77 7.41 -24.32
N LEU A 668 -2.79 6.26 -23.64
CA LEU A 668 -1.62 5.60 -23.07
C LEU A 668 -1.67 4.11 -23.40
N ILE A 669 -0.61 3.62 -24.04
CA ILE A 669 -0.32 2.19 -24.21
C ILE A 669 0.81 1.86 -23.23
N PRO A 670 0.55 1.19 -22.09
CA PRO A 670 1.58 1.04 -21.06
C PRO A 670 2.76 0.15 -21.48
N TYR A 671 2.52 -0.90 -22.27
CA TYR A 671 3.53 -1.90 -22.62
C TYR A 671 3.55 -2.20 -24.12
N ALA A 672 4.71 -2.60 -24.63
CA ALA A 672 4.95 -2.95 -26.02
C ALA A 672 4.49 -4.38 -26.38
N PHE A 673 3.73 -5.03 -25.49
CA PHE A 673 3.22 -6.38 -25.63
C PHE A 673 1.83 -6.51 -25.00
N PRO A 674 1.01 -7.50 -25.40
CA PRO A 674 -0.27 -7.79 -24.78
C PRO A 674 -0.14 -8.14 -23.30
N THR A 675 -0.96 -7.53 -22.44
CA THR A 675 -0.94 -7.76 -20.98
C THR A 675 -2.28 -8.17 -20.39
N LEU A 676 -3.36 -8.11 -21.18
CA LEU A 676 -4.69 -8.43 -20.67
C LEU A 676 -4.83 -9.94 -20.38
N THR A 677 -5.60 -10.21 -19.34
CA THR A 677 -5.97 -11.54 -18.81
C THR A 677 -7.44 -11.48 -18.39
N PRO A 678 -8.14 -12.60 -18.20
CA PRO A 678 -9.56 -12.62 -17.80
C PRO A 678 -9.88 -11.80 -16.53
N ARG A 679 -8.88 -11.60 -15.66
CA ARG A 679 -9.00 -10.83 -14.40
C ARG A 679 -8.70 -9.34 -14.57
N SER A 680 -8.33 -8.89 -15.77
CA SER A 680 -7.92 -7.52 -16.02
C SER A 680 -9.13 -6.59 -15.97
N VAL A 681 -9.14 -5.66 -15.01
CA VAL A 681 -10.21 -4.66 -14.85
C VAL A 681 -10.41 -3.84 -16.12
N GLN A 682 -9.34 -3.63 -16.90
CA GLN A 682 -9.40 -2.88 -18.15
C GLN A 682 -10.25 -3.54 -19.24
N LEU A 683 -10.44 -4.86 -19.24
CA LEU A 683 -11.30 -5.54 -20.22
C LEU A 683 -12.74 -5.04 -20.17
N ARG A 684 -13.21 -4.63 -18.99
CA ARG A 684 -14.58 -4.19 -18.75
C ARG A 684 -14.79 -2.70 -19.00
N LYS A 685 -13.75 -1.96 -19.41
CA LYS A 685 -13.81 -0.51 -19.62
C LYS A 685 -13.82 -0.19 -21.12
N ASN A 686 -14.61 0.80 -21.53
CA ASN A 686 -14.67 1.26 -22.92
C ASN A 686 -13.83 2.55 -23.08
N LEU A 687 -13.17 2.70 -24.23
CA LEU A 687 -12.50 3.95 -24.60
C LEU A 687 -13.52 5.08 -24.83
N GLY A 688 -14.80 4.78 -25.08
CA GLY A 688 -15.85 5.76 -25.40
C GLY A 688 -15.67 6.32 -26.80
N ASP A 689 -16.77 6.71 -27.47
CA ASP A 689 -16.71 7.35 -28.78
C ASP A 689 -16.10 8.74 -28.64
N CYS A 690 -15.01 9.00 -29.36
CA CYS A 690 -14.47 10.34 -29.52
C CYS A 690 -15.25 11.05 -30.63
N ARG A 691 -16.46 11.51 -30.29
CA ARG A 691 -17.19 12.52 -31.05
C ARG A 691 -17.52 13.67 -30.09
N ASP A 692 -16.49 14.37 -29.63
CA ASP A 692 -16.57 15.70 -29.04
C ASP A 692 -15.28 16.45 -29.36
#